data_AF-A0A1A9BAF9-F1
#
_entry.id   AF-A0A1A9BAF9-F1
#
_cell.length_a   1.000
_cell.length_b   1.000
_cell.length_c   1.000
_cell.angle_alpha   90.00
_cell.angle_beta   90.00
_cell.angle_gamma   90.00
#
_symmetry.space_group_name_H-M   'P 1'
#
loop_
_entity.id
_entity.type
_entity.pdbx_description
1 polymer ?
#
loop_
_entity_poly.entity_id
_entity_poly.type
_entity_poly.pdbx_seq_one_letter_code
_entity_poly.pdbx_strand_id
1 'polypeptide(L)'
;MKRIRQRLRPFLAAALAMVVGAAATTALPATPAAASYGSTVTVTVDEMHTTECLDRVWLVVCDTPELFGVAIITQDDGQQLRCEMALPAAGGTDIVTPSTVCAGRSVTGNFRVNFELWEDDSTEGGSRDQADLNAGTAKDWATTNLLGGRSGTSRWTTSGGPSRAIFTVSVSPRPTAIAISSPPPGGTPREFDPRLGEILTVSGTLSVPSALRFTVTAQATGASFVLFEAPFYGSVFNVTWDGRWSDGSYAAVGGYTITVADPVDGASARTTQARVIQRVGLAFTGMTSQPATNWQYRSGPIVVGAVASAAGTFRMRVLRGATEVYRTADQRRAAGPLSFSWNGRHADGSWATPGSYTFTLEGTADDGRAFPATSRVVPVSDPPPGLEVYALAEPGVPAVNPQAVPGTSIRAKVVAADHTARPAARITVEMSPAGWIGRPVTLAPRVVKTCVQATECQAVIPSDILAGEAVAYRVTASEADGVPEMRTATADWRITDLNPPDPSQGPEVTLVPLWRASVPAVVGADGRVNTRPLNQTIDVAYAPGTGYDTSTLDGARQFGNAVDDNAWQLLGIRSRVFPSSIGTHWSQVGIWVQNVPVEVTVSPDGDALCRRGPFSPVSFAETNGVLHTVNCRDNASGAVFSADSPIVGWHELHHSAYHEGDEYCCDGGYSYGDGRNTYPSLSACQRGGSDARTCNEITDGVSPTGWWRSDGPMADVMIDNSVERADDIRAAEATFARCGRGQC
;
A
#
# COMPACT_ATOMS: atom_id res chain seq x y z
N MET A 1 24.08 26.30 10.31
CA MET A 1 22.70 26.58 10.75
C MET A 1 22.31 28.07 10.73
N LYS A 2 22.57 28.81 9.63
CA LYS A 2 22.02 30.16 9.40
C LYS A 2 22.01 30.43 7.90
N ARG A 3 21.19 29.68 7.14
CA ARG A 3 20.92 29.88 5.70
C ARG A 3 19.81 28.94 5.18
N ILE A 4 18.70 28.84 5.90
CA ILE A 4 17.44 28.25 5.38
C ILE A 4 16.29 29.10 5.96
N ARG A 5 16.04 30.28 5.38
CA ARG A 5 14.84 31.09 5.71
C ARG A 5 14.45 32.10 4.63
N GLN A 6 14.84 31.90 3.37
CA GLN A 6 14.54 32.83 2.27
C GLN A 6 13.95 32.21 0.99
N ARG A 7 13.30 31.04 1.09
CA ARG A 7 12.56 30.43 -0.04
C ARG A 7 11.18 29.85 0.34
N LEU A 8 10.39 30.59 1.11
CA LEU A 8 8.97 30.25 1.38
C LEU A 8 8.05 31.49 1.34
N ARG A 9 8.32 32.45 0.44
CA ARG A 9 7.50 33.66 0.27
C ARG A 9 6.60 33.78 -0.97
N PRO A 10 6.48 32.80 -1.90
CA PRO A 10 5.40 32.87 -2.90
C PRO A 10 4.22 31.91 -2.67
N PHE A 11 4.20 31.04 -1.65
CA PHE A 11 3.07 30.11 -1.42
C PHE A 11 2.01 30.58 -0.40
N LEU A 12 2.14 31.79 0.15
CA LEU A 12 1.14 32.39 1.05
C LEU A 12 0.28 33.50 0.40
N ALA A 13 0.51 33.81 -0.88
CA ALA A 13 -0.24 34.87 -1.58
C ALA A 13 -1.35 34.35 -2.52
N ALA A 14 -1.48 33.02 -2.68
CA ALA A 14 -2.56 32.40 -3.46
C ALA A 14 -3.61 31.67 -2.60
N ALA A 15 -3.56 31.84 -1.27
CA ALA A 15 -4.55 31.29 -0.33
C ALA A 15 -5.41 32.39 0.34
N LEU A 16 -5.27 33.65 -0.08
CA LEU A 16 -5.95 34.79 0.55
C LEU A 16 -6.88 35.59 -0.40
N ALA A 17 -7.26 35.02 -1.55
CA ALA A 17 -8.08 35.71 -2.56
C ALA A 17 -9.28 34.89 -3.08
N MET A 18 -9.74 33.86 -2.35
CA MET A 18 -10.98 33.17 -2.71
C MET A 18 -11.77 32.66 -1.49
N VAL A 19 -11.90 33.50 -0.46
CA VAL A 19 -12.96 33.41 0.56
C VAL A 19 -13.51 34.82 0.79
N VAL A 20 -14.08 35.42 -0.24
CA VAL A 20 -15.11 36.46 -0.10
C VAL A 20 -16.39 35.81 -0.60
N GLY A 21 -16.91 34.91 0.22
CA GLY A 21 -18.16 34.20 -0.01
C GLY A 21 -18.89 34.13 1.32
N ALA A 22 -19.78 35.09 1.53
CA ALA A 22 -20.74 35.18 2.61
C ALA A 22 -20.16 34.92 4.01
N ALA A 23 -19.77 36.01 4.69
CA ALA A 23 -19.98 36.08 6.14
C ALA A 23 -21.50 35.97 6.36
N ALA A 24 -22.00 34.73 6.40
CA ALA A 24 -23.27 34.42 7.00
C ALA A 24 -23.11 34.84 8.45
N THR A 25 -23.67 36.00 8.78
CA THR A 25 -24.06 36.32 10.13
C THR A 25 -24.78 35.09 10.66
N THR A 26 -24.12 34.33 11.52
CA THR A 26 -24.78 33.38 12.39
C THR A 26 -25.62 34.23 13.34
N ALA A 27 -26.76 34.69 12.84
CA ALA A 27 -27.91 34.93 13.66
C ALA A 27 -28.06 33.63 14.44
N LEU A 28 -27.84 33.71 15.75
CA LEU A 28 -28.35 32.71 16.68
C LEU A 28 -29.76 32.38 16.17
N PRO A 29 -30.11 31.09 15.93
CA PRO A 29 -31.44 30.78 15.47
C PRO A 29 -32.37 31.45 16.46
N ALA A 30 -33.17 32.41 15.96
CA ALA A 30 -34.31 32.88 16.70
C ALA A 30 -34.99 31.60 17.16
N THR A 31 -35.09 31.42 18.49
CA THR A 31 -35.86 30.34 19.09
C THR A 31 -37.09 30.16 18.23
N PRO A 32 -37.33 28.96 17.65
CA PRO A 32 -38.31 28.81 16.58
C PRO A 32 -39.58 29.48 17.05
N ALA A 33 -39.93 30.60 16.40
CA ALA A 33 -41.19 31.26 16.64
C ALA A 33 -42.23 30.16 16.50
N ALA A 34 -43.02 29.95 17.56
CA ALA A 34 -43.96 28.84 17.65
C ALA A 34 -44.71 28.75 16.30
N ALA A 35 -44.49 27.64 15.59
CA ALA A 35 -44.74 27.57 14.17
C ALA A 35 -46.22 27.81 13.84
N SER A 36 -46.46 28.31 12.63
CA SER A 36 -47.80 28.56 12.11
C SER A 36 -48.54 27.27 11.80
N TYR A 37 -49.63 27.04 12.51
CA TYR A 37 -50.54 25.95 12.21
C TYR A 37 -51.84 26.53 11.64
N GLY A 38 -52.36 25.92 10.59
CA GLY A 38 -53.71 26.22 10.13
C GLY A 38 -54.72 25.95 11.25
N SER A 39 -55.48 26.96 11.65
CA SER A 39 -56.51 26.83 12.69
C SER A 39 -57.79 27.50 12.25
N THR A 40 -58.90 27.09 12.83
CA THR A 40 -60.13 27.89 12.82
C THR A 40 -60.32 28.52 14.19
N VAL A 41 -60.55 29.83 14.21
CA VAL A 41 -60.75 30.64 15.41
C VAL A 41 -62.21 31.07 15.48
N THR A 42 -62.84 30.75 16.59
CA THR A 42 -64.18 31.22 16.94
C THR A 42 -64.06 32.15 18.15
N VAL A 43 -64.67 33.33 18.06
CA VAL A 43 -64.70 34.33 19.14
C VAL A 43 -66.15 34.52 19.55
N THR A 44 -66.45 34.33 20.83
CA THR A 44 -67.75 34.60 21.43
C THR A 44 -67.63 35.72 22.46
N VAL A 45 -68.60 36.63 22.48
CA VAL A 45 -68.86 37.52 23.62
C VAL A 45 -69.79 36.74 24.54
N ASP A 46 -69.31 36.36 25.71
CA ASP A 46 -70.09 35.60 26.70
C ASP A 46 -70.95 36.53 27.57
N GLU A 47 -70.42 37.72 27.88
CA GLU A 47 -71.05 38.70 28.76
C GLU A 47 -70.62 40.12 28.34
N MET A 48 -71.51 41.12 28.35
CA MET A 48 -71.19 42.53 28.12
C MET A 48 -72.15 43.43 28.88
N HIS A 49 -71.61 44.27 29.75
CA HIS A 49 -72.36 45.21 30.59
C HIS A 49 -71.74 46.59 30.51
N THR A 50 -72.57 47.63 30.61
CA THR A 50 -72.12 48.98 30.97
C THR A 50 -73.04 49.61 32.00
N THR A 51 -72.45 50.30 32.98
CA THR A 51 -73.21 51.13 33.92
C THR A 51 -73.10 52.62 33.60
N GLU A 52 -72.55 52.96 32.43
CA GLU A 52 -72.37 54.33 31.95
C GLU A 52 -73.59 54.77 31.14
N CYS A 53 -73.95 56.06 31.26
CA CYS A 53 -74.95 56.72 30.43
C CYS A 53 -74.20 57.34 29.25
N LEU A 54 -74.24 56.67 28.10
CA LEU A 54 -73.42 56.99 26.93
C LEU A 54 -74.09 58.08 26.08
N ASP A 55 -75.41 58.05 25.95
CA ASP A 55 -76.18 59.14 25.34
C ASP A 55 -76.71 60.15 26.35
N ARG A 56 -76.07 61.33 26.40
CA ARG A 56 -76.59 62.51 27.11
C ARG A 56 -77.23 63.51 26.15
N VAL A 57 -78.17 63.04 25.35
CA VAL A 57 -79.01 63.93 24.55
C VAL A 57 -80.13 64.42 25.49
N TRP A 58 -79.97 65.61 26.10
CA TRP A 58 -80.96 66.33 26.96
C TRP A 58 -80.87 66.21 28.50
N LEU A 59 -79.70 65.97 29.10
CA LEU A 59 -79.41 66.19 30.54
C LEU A 59 -80.36 65.56 31.60
N VAL A 60 -81.40 64.79 31.22
CA VAL A 60 -82.43 64.28 32.15
C VAL A 60 -82.90 62.84 31.86
N VAL A 61 -82.62 62.27 30.68
CA VAL A 61 -82.94 60.86 30.35
C VAL A 61 -81.68 60.18 29.81
N CYS A 62 -81.35 59.00 30.33
CA CYS A 62 -80.27 58.14 29.83
C CYS A 62 -80.91 57.02 29.02
N ASP A 63 -80.73 57.05 27.71
CA ASP A 63 -81.12 55.91 26.87
C ASP A 63 -80.13 54.76 27.06
N THR A 64 -80.63 53.54 26.88
CA THR A 64 -79.83 52.32 27.04
C THR A 64 -78.94 52.15 25.81
N PRO A 65 -77.61 52.02 25.97
CA PRO A 65 -76.70 51.97 24.83
C PRO A 65 -76.86 50.70 23.99
N GLU A 66 -76.74 50.84 22.67
CA GLU A 66 -76.77 49.73 21.71
C GLU A 66 -75.37 49.13 21.52
N LEU A 67 -74.90 48.41 22.53
CA LEU A 67 -73.55 47.84 22.52
C LEU A 67 -73.41 46.62 21.59
N PHE A 68 -72.32 46.58 20.83
CA PHE A 68 -71.88 45.37 20.13
C PHE A 68 -70.36 45.15 20.21
N GLY A 69 -69.96 43.89 20.12
CA GLY A 69 -68.55 43.48 20.17
C GLY A 69 -67.92 43.37 18.78
N VAL A 70 -66.69 43.85 18.67
CA VAL A 70 -65.83 43.65 17.50
C VAL A 70 -64.59 42.88 17.92
N ALA A 71 -64.18 41.91 17.12
CA ALA A 71 -62.96 41.14 17.33
C ALA A 71 -62.05 41.29 16.11
N ILE A 72 -60.82 41.76 16.33
CA ILE A 72 -59.79 41.86 15.30
C ILE A 72 -58.73 40.80 15.56
N ILE A 73 -58.67 39.80 14.69
CA ILE A 73 -57.66 38.75 14.75
C ILE A 73 -56.43 39.22 13.97
N THR A 74 -55.34 39.52 14.66
CA THR A 74 -54.05 39.88 14.06
C THR A 74 -53.15 38.66 13.99
N GLN A 75 -52.77 38.25 12.78
CA GLN A 75 -51.87 37.12 12.53
C GLN A 75 -50.39 37.54 12.62
N ASP A 76 -49.48 36.57 12.75
CA ASP A 76 -48.02 36.81 12.84
C ASP A 76 -47.44 37.56 11.62
N ASP A 77 -48.07 37.46 10.45
CA ASP A 77 -47.69 38.19 9.23
C ASP A 77 -48.22 39.64 9.19
N GLY A 78 -48.92 40.07 10.25
CA GLY A 78 -49.54 41.37 10.37
C GLY A 78 -50.92 41.48 9.73
N GLN A 79 -51.43 40.43 9.05
CA GLN A 79 -52.78 40.46 8.50
C GLN A 79 -53.82 40.51 9.61
N GLN A 80 -54.81 41.39 9.44
CA GLN A 80 -55.91 41.56 10.37
C GLN A 80 -57.22 41.05 9.76
N LEU A 81 -57.95 40.24 10.52
CA LEU A 81 -59.29 39.80 10.20
C LEU A 81 -60.25 40.42 11.23
N ARG A 82 -61.03 41.40 10.79
CA ARG A 82 -62.07 42.03 11.62
C ARG A 82 -63.36 41.22 11.52
N CYS A 83 -63.96 40.88 12.65
CA CYS A 83 -65.30 40.33 12.76
C CYS A 83 -66.14 41.22 13.65
N GLU A 84 -67.40 41.40 13.26
CA GLU A 84 -68.36 42.20 14.00
C GLU A 84 -69.53 41.31 14.36
N MET A 85 -70.04 41.47 15.58
CA MET A 85 -71.25 40.82 16.02
C MET A 85 -72.46 41.38 15.24
N ALA A 86 -73.48 40.54 15.00
CA ALA A 86 -74.76 41.04 14.53
C ALA A 86 -75.39 41.96 15.60
N LEU A 87 -75.99 43.07 15.19
CA LEU A 87 -76.59 44.02 16.12
C LEU A 87 -77.67 43.34 16.97
N PRO A 88 -77.70 43.57 18.29
CA PRO A 88 -78.83 43.18 19.13
C PRO A 88 -80.11 43.87 18.63
N ALA A 89 -81.28 43.29 18.90
CA ALA A 89 -82.55 43.92 18.57
C ALA A 89 -82.74 45.25 19.33
N ALA A 90 -83.26 46.27 18.66
CA ALA A 90 -83.47 47.62 19.20
C ALA A 90 -84.15 47.61 20.58
N GLY A 91 -83.54 48.31 21.55
CA GLY A 91 -83.95 48.33 22.96
C GLY A 91 -82.93 47.66 23.86
N GLY A 92 -81.99 48.45 24.37
CA GLY A 92 -80.77 48.01 25.06
C GLY A 92 -81.02 47.12 26.27
N THR A 93 -80.30 45.99 26.28
CA THR A 93 -79.99 45.22 27.49
C THR A 93 -78.56 44.70 27.39
N ASP A 94 -77.95 44.51 28.56
CA ASP A 94 -76.69 43.81 28.71
C ASP A 94 -76.68 42.48 27.93
N ILE A 95 -75.57 42.17 27.28
CA ILE A 95 -75.39 40.86 26.64
C ILE A 95 -75.13 39.87 27.78
N VAL A 96 -76.16 39.14 28.20
CA VAL A 96 -76.07 38.08 29.21
C VAL A 96 -76.09 36.67 28.61
N THR A 97 -76.15 36.57 27.28
CA THR A 97 -76.14 35.29 26.56
C THR A 97 -74.99 35.23 25.55
N PRO A 98 -74.23 34.11 25.48
CA PRO A 98 -73.10 34.00 24.58
C PRO A 98 -73.49 34.22 23.12
N SER A 99 -72.84 35.19 22.49
CA SER A 99 -73.05 35.59 21.10
C SER A 99 -71.76 35.47 20.30
N THR A 100 -71.82 34.90 19.10
CA THR A 100 -70.62 34.67 18.27
C THR A 100 -70.26 35.94 17.50
N VAL A 101 -69.03 36.44 17.71
CA VAL A 101 -68.45 37.58 16.99
C VAL A 101 -67.70 37.10 15.74
N CYS A 102 -66.83 36.10 15.89
CA CYS A 102 -66.16 35.43 14.78
C CYS A 102 -66.59 33.97 14.75
N ALA A 103 -67.17 33.50 13.64
CA ALA A 103 -67.46 32.07 13.44
C ALA A 103 -66.36 31.42 12.58
N GLY A 104 -65.49 30.60 13.19
CA GLY A 104 -64.59 29.69 12.47
C GLY A 104 -63.62 30.33 11.46
N ARG A 105 -63.09 31.52 11.75
CA ARG A 105 -62.14 32.21 10.85
C ARG A 105 -60.84 31.45 10.72
N SER A 106 -60.38 31.21 9.50
CA SER A 106 -59.09 30.56 9.26
C SER A 106 -57.95 31.50 9.62
N VAL A 107 -57.01 31.02 10.42
CA VAL A 107 -55.76 31.71 10.74
C VAL A 107 -54.58 30.80 10.45
N THR A 108 -53.46 31.40 10.10
CA THR A 108 -52.16 30.76 9.97
C THR A 108 -51.18 31.46 10.88
N GLY A 109 -50.52 30.74 11.78
CA GLY A 109 -49.60 31.38 12.72
C GLY A 109 -50.06 31.27 14.16
N ASN A 110 -49.25 31.86 15.03
CA ASN A 110 -49.82 32.45 16.22
C ASN A 110 -50.62 33.69 15.80
N PHE A 111 -51.53 34.07 16.68
CA PHE A 111 -52.37 35.23 16.44
C PHE A 111 -52.71 35.89 17.77
N ARG A 112 -53.14 37.14 17.69
CA ARG A 112 -53.77 37.88 18.78
C ARG A 112 -55.19 38.18 18.39
N VAL A 113 -56.08 38.21 19.37
CA VAL A 113 -57.41 38.75 19.19
C VAL A 113 -57.48 40.05 19.98
N ASN A 114 -57.75 41.15 19.29
CA ASN A 114 -58.08 42.41 19.91
C ASN A 114 -59.61 42.48 20.00
N PHE A 115 -60.12 42.80 21.17
CA PHE A 115 -61.54 43.01 21.40
C PHE A 115 -61.78 44.50 21.50
N GLU A 116 -62.77 44.99 20.76
CA GLU A 116 -63.24 46.37 20.78
C GLU A 116 -64.73 46.37 21.16
N LEU A 117 -65.11 47.36 21.97
CA LEU A 117 -66.50 47.66 22.29
C LEU A 117 -66.96 48.83 21.41
N TRP A 118 -68.11 48.67 20.76
CA TRP A 118 -68.70 49.67 19.88
C TRP A 118 -70.16 49.93 20.26
N GLU A 119 -70.62 51.12 19.95
CA GLU A 119 -72.01 51.56 20.07
C GLU A 119 -72.55 51.85 18.66
N ASP A 120 -73.85 51.63 18.44
CA ASP A 120 -74.49 51.88 17.14
C ASP A 120 -75.55 52.99 17.25
N ASP A 121 -75.19 54.22 16.88
CA ASP A 121 -76.10 55.38 16.87
C ASP A 121 -76.85 55.52 15.55
N SER A 122 -76.86 54.46 14.71
CA SER A 122 -77.43 54.54 13.36
C SER A 122 -78.94 54.81 13.33
N THR A 123 -79.65 54.62 14.45
CA THR A 123 -81.07 54.97 14.59
C THR A 123 -81.32 56.48 14.76
N GLU A 124 -80.31 57.25 15.18
CA GLU A 124 -80.36 58.70 15.37
C GLU A 124 -79.73 59.53 14.23
N GLY A 125 -79.27 58.85 13.17
CA GLY A 125 -78.56 59.48 12.06
C GLY A 125 -77.06 59.71 12.31
N GLY A 126 -76.50 59.12 13.37
CA GLY A 126 -75.07 59.08 13.67
C GLY A 126 -74.31 57.98 12.90
N SER A 127 -72.98 58.03 12.97
CA SER A 127 -72.10 56.93 12.55
C SER A 127 -71.89 55.95 13.70
N ARG A 128 -71.63 54.67 13.38
CA ARG A 128 -71.09 53.73 14.37
C ARG A 128 -69.75 54.25 14.86
N ASP A 129 -69.71 54.75 16.08
CA ASP A 129 -68.53 55.41 16.61
C ASP A 129 -68.10 54.77 17.93
N GLN A 130 -66.78 54.69 18.12
CA GLN A 130 -66.17 54.29 19.39
C GLN A 130 -66.15 55.46 20.41
N ALA A 131 -66.69 56.62 20.02
CA ALA A 131 -66.33 57.94 20.54
C ALA A 131 -67.09 58.34 21.82
N ASP A 132 -68.30 57.84 22.03
CA ASP A 132 -69.18 58.29 23.13
C ASP A 132 -68.94 57.56 24.46
N LEU A 133 -68.08 56.54 24.44
CA LEU A 133 -67.41 56.01 25.62
C LEU A 133 -66.38 57.03 26.16
N ASN A 134 -66.54 57.51 27.40
CA ASN A 134 -65.73 58.55 28.06
C ASN A 134 -64.22 58.53 27.71
N ALA A 135 -63.64 59.70 27.45
CA ALA A 135 -62.20 59.84 27.19
C ALA A 135 -61.36 59.39 28.41
N GLY A 136 -60.65 58.26 28.29
CA GLY A 136 -59.73 57.73 29.31
C GLY A 136 -59.94 56.26 29.71
N THR A 137 -60.99 55.60 29.25
CA THR A 137 -61.15 54.14 29.38
C THR A 137 -60.35 53.42 28.29
N ALA A 138 -59.63 52.36 28.64
CA ALA A 138 -58.87 51.57 27.66
C ALA A 138 -59.87 50.91 26.69
N LYS A 139 -59.86 51.32 25.41
CA LYS A 139 -60.85 50.92 24.39
C LYS A 139 -60.48 49.66 23.59
N ASP A 140 -59.25 49.16 23.77
CA ASP A 140 -58.72 47.98 23.08
C ASP A 140 -58.15 46.99 24.10
N TRP A 141 -58.59 45.73 24.04
CA TRP A 141 -58.00 44.65 24.83
C TRP A 141 -57.43 43.58 23.92
N ALA A 142 -56.13 43.32 24.01
CA ALA A 142 -55.47 42.29 23.24
C ALA A 142 -55.27 41.01 24.07
N THR A 143 -55.55 39.84 23.49
CA THR A 143 -55.04 38.58 24.05
C THR A 143 -53.51 38.60 24.04
N THR A 144 -52.88 37.78 24.90
CA THR A 144 -51.52 37.32 24.64
C THR A 144 -51.47 36.54 23.32
N ASN A 145 -50.27 36.29 22.78
CA ASN A 145 -50.12 35.43 21.60
C ASN A 145 -50.77 34.07 21.86
N LEU A 146 -51.80 33.75 21.08
CA LEU A 146 -52.42 32.45 21.05
C LEU A 146 -51.69 31.56 20.06
N LEU A 147 -51.38 30.33 20.50
CA LEU A 147 -50.73 29.33 19.66
C LEU A 147 -51.76 28.77 18.67
N GLY A 148 -51.53 28.97 17.37
CA GLY A 148 -52.27 28.24 16.34
C GLY A 148 -52.07 26.73 16.50
N GLY A 149 -52.99 25.92 15.96
CA GLY A 149 -52.84 24.47 15.73
C GLY A 149 -53.02 23.60 16.95
N ARG A 150 -53.17 24.22 18.12
CA ARG A 150 -53.53 23.51 19.32
C ARG A 150 -54.98 23.78 19.61
N SER A 151 -55.75 22.71 19.74
CA SER A 151 -57.12 22.83 20.24
C SER A 151 -57.07 23.48 21.62
N GLY A 152 -57.83 24.55 21.79
CA GLY A 152 -57.80 25.30 23.03
C GLY A 152 -58.94 26.29 23.10
N THR A 153 -59.48 26.46 24.29
CA THR A 153 -60.46 27.50 24.58
C THR A 153 -59.90 28.34 25.70
N SER A 154 -59.92 29.65 25.53
CA SER A 154 -59.45 30.60 26.51
C SER A 154 -60.51 31.67 26.69
N ARG A 155 -60.64 32.15 27.93
CA ARG A 155 -61.66 33.11 28.34
C ARG A 155 -60.97 34.32 28.94
N TRP A 156 -61.33 35.51 28.48
CA TRP A 156 -60.78 36.78 28.93
C TRP A 156 -61.90 37.64 29.48
N THR A 157 -61.66 38.21 30.65
CA THR A 157 -62.51 39.28 31.19
C THR A 157 -61.80 40.59 30.93
N THR A 158 -62.47 41.50 30.25
CA THR A 158 -62.01 42.86 30.01
C THR A 158 -62.84 43.81 30.85
N SER A 159 -62.19 44.79 31.48
CA SER A 159 -62.85 45.82 32.27
C SER A 159 -62.21 47.17 31.96
N GLY A 160 -63.00 48.15 31.55
CA GLY A 160 -62.57 49.51 31.26
C GLY A 160 -63.59 50.47 31.85
N GLY A 161 -63.27 51.05 33.01
CA GLY A 161 -64.22 51.91 33.74
C GLY A 161 -65.49 51.14 34.15
N PRO A 162 -66.69 51.72 33.97
CA PRO A 162 -67.97 51.08 34.32
C PRO A 162 -68.46 50.03 33.32
N SER A 163 -67.68 49.76 32.26
CA SER A 163 -68.00 48.74 31.26
C SER A 163 -67.17 47.47 31.48
N ARG A 164 -67.81 46.31 31.33
CA ARG A 164 -67.18 44.97 31.45
C ARG A 164 -67.63 44.10 30.29
N ALA A 165 -66.69 43.37 29.68
CA ALA A 165 -67.01 42.32 28.73
C ALA A 165 -66.22 41.04 29.02
N ILE A 166 -66.79 39.90 28.65
CA ILE A 166 -66.14 38.61 28.76
C ILE A 166 -66.16 37.97 27.37
N PHE A 167 -64.98 37.63 26.87
CA PHE A 167 -64.80 36.99 25.57
C PHE A 167 -64.22 35.60 25.73
N THR A 168 -64.70 34.66 24.93
CA THR A 168 -64.08 33.34 24.77
C THR A 168 -63.55 33.19 23.35
N VAL A 169 -62.29 32.76 23.23
CA VAL A 169 -61.66 32.39 21.95
C VAL A 169 -61.44 30.90 21.96
N SER A 170 -62.07 30.21 21.02
CA SER A 170 -61.89 28.79 20.76
C SER A 170 -61.07 28.60 19.48
N VAL A 171 -59.99 27.83 19.59
CA VAL A 171 -59.07 27.47 18.52
C VAL A 171 -59.26 25.99 18.24
N SER A 172 -59.50 25.63 16.98
CA SER A 172 -59.53 24.24 16.53
C SER A 172 -58.46 24.03 15.46
N PRO A 173 -57.64 22.96 15.57
CA PRO A 173 -56.65 22.65 14.54
C PRO A 173 -57.32 22.27 13.23
N ARG A 174 -56.73 22.69 12.12
CA ARG A 174 -57.17 22.27 10.80
C ARG A 174 -56.37 21.02 10.38
N PRO A 175 -57.02 19.92 9.95
CA PRO A 175 -56.30 18.73 9.52
C PRO A 175 -55.32 19.02 8.38
N THR A 176 -54.12 18.46 8.46
CA THR A 176 -53.09 18.63 7.44
C THR A 176 -53.19 17.48 6.43
N ALA A 177 -53.58 17.79 5.18
CA ALA A 177 -53.49 16.83 4.09
C ALA A 177 -52.11 16.91 3.43
N ILE A 178 -51.34 15.81 3.54
CA ILE A 178 -50.04 15.64 2.91
C ILE A 178 -50.21 14.82 1.64
N ALA A 179 -49.66 15.30 0.52
CA ALA A 179 -49.54 14.54 -0.72
C ALA A 179 -48.08 14.48 -1.17
N ILE A 180 -47.49 13.28 -1.17
CA ILE A 180 -46.10 13.09 -1.63
C ILE A 180 -46.12 12.90 -3.16
N SER A 181 -45.36 13.70 -3.90
CA SER A 181 -45.26 13.64 -5.35
C SER A 181 -44.01 12.90 -5.84
N SER A 182 -42.92 12.93 -5.06
CA SER A 182 -41.69 12.19 -5.38
C SER A 182 -41.00 11.69 -4.10
N PRO A 183 -40.64 10.41 -4.01
CA PRO A 183 -41.18 9.31 -4.82
C PRO A 183 -42.69 9.15 -4.55
N PRO A 184 -43.52 8.74 -5.52
CA PRO A 184 -44.96 8.61 -5.32
C PRO A 184 -45.32 7.46 -4.36
N PRO A 185 -46.28 7.64 -3.44
CA PRO A 185 -46.79 6.57 -2.56
C PRO A 185 -47.36 5.41 -3.38
N GLY A 186 -46.65 4.28 -3.43
CA GLY A 186 -47.08 3.08 -4.18
C GLY A 186 -46.46 2.91 -5.57
N GLY A 187 -45.51 3.76 -5.99
CA GLY A 187 -44.70 3.54 -7.19
C GLY A 187 -43.47 2.65 -6.94
N THR A 188 -42.74 2.34 -8.01
CA THR A 188 -41.41 1.71 -7.90
C THR A 188 -40.50 2.57 -7.03
N PRO A 189 -39.85 2.00 -5.98
CA PRO A 189 -38.94 2.77 -5.14
C PRO A 189 -37.90 3.50 -5.97
N ARG A 190 -37.64 4.78 -5.65
CA ARG A 190 -36.58 5.52 -6.33
C ARG A 190 -35.22 4.97 -5.90
N GLU A 191 -34.47 4.47 -6.87
CA GLU A 191 -33.12 3.96 -6.66
C GLU A 191 -32.10 5.10 -6.72
N PHE A 192 -31.13 5.10 -5.79
CA PHE A 192 -29.99 6.02 -5.82
C PHE A 192 -28.75 5.40 -5.17
N ASP A 193 -27.56 5.82 -5.63
CA ASP A 193 -26.25 5.41 -5.08
C ASP A 193 -25.54 6.59 -4.38
N PRO A 194 -25.63 6.69 -3.04
CA PRO A 194 -25.04 7.80 -2.30
C PRO A 194 -23.50 7.81 -2.36
N ARG A 195 -22.86 6.72 -2.77
CA ARG A 195 -21.39 6.66 -2.94
C ARG A 195 -20.92 7.38 -4.20
N LEU A 196 -21.81 7.58 -5.16
CA LEU A 196 -21.57 8.40 -6.36
C LEU A 196 -21.98 9.86 -6.18
N GLY A 197 -22.39 10.26 -4.96
CA GLY A 197 -22.94 11.58 -4.69
C GLY A 197 -24.38 11.78 -5.16
N GLU A 198 -25.08 10.70 -5.54
CA GLU A 198 -26.51 10.77 -5.83
C GLU A 198 -27.30 11.07 -4.54
N ILE A 199 -28.33 11.90 -4.65
CA ILE A 199 -29.21 12.25 -3.53
C ILE A 199 -30.65 11.87 -3.86
N LEU A 200 -31.41 11.50 -2.83
CA LEU A 200 -32.85 11.33 -2.92
C LEU A 200 -33.54 12.66 -2.58
N THR A 201 -34.54 13.04 -3.36
CA THR A 201 -35.37 14.21 -3.10
C THR A 201 -36.80 13.77 -2.79
N VAL A 202 -37.26 14.07 -1.59
CA VAL A 202 -38.63 13.83 -1.12
C VAL A 202 -39.42 15.14 -1.25
N SER A 203 -40.39 15.18 -2.14
CA SER A 203 -41.20 16.37 -2.40
C SER A 203 -42.69 16.06 -2.45
N GLY A 204 -43.49 17.09 -2.20
CA GLY A 204 -44.95 16.98 -2.14
C GLY A 204 -45.63 18.30 -1.84
N THR A 205 -46.93 18.24 -1.56
CA THR A 205 -47.78 19.39 -1.27
C THR A 205 -48.51 19.27 0.07
N LEU A 206 -48.91 20.43 0.61
CA LEU A 206 -49.67 20.57 1.86
C LEU A 206 -50.96 21.35 1.61
N SER A 207 -52.06 20.93 2.25
CA SER A 207 -53.32 21.71 2.23
C SER A 207 -53.28 22.96 3.08
N VAL A 208 -52.41 22.98 4.10
CA VAL A 208 -52.17 24.11 5.01
C VAL A 208 -50.70 24.11 5.43
N PRO A 209 -50.12 25.27 5.78
CA PRO A 209 -48.82 25.32 6.44
C PRO A 209 -48.75 24.40 7.67
N SER A 210 -47.67 23.64 7.82
CA SER A 210 -47.52 22.60 8.85
C SER A 210 -46.05 22.35 9.19
N ALA A 211 -45.78 21.83 10.38
CA ALA A 211 -44.46 21.32 10.77
C ALA A 211 -44.35 19.84 10.38
N LEU A 212 -43.47 19.51 9.43
CA LEU A 212 -43.32 18.14 8.97
C LEU A 212 -42.10 17.47 9.61
N ARG A 213 -42.27 16.19 9.98
CA ARG A 213 -41.19 15.28 10.37
C ARG A 213 -41.00 14.21 9.29
N PHE A 214 -39.76 14.09 8.80
CA PHE A 214 -39.33 13.06 7.85
C PHE A 214 -38.54 11.99 8.61
N THR A 215 -39.09 10.78 8.69
CA THR A 215 -38.43 9.63 9.32
C THR A 215 -38.04 8.60 8.27
N VAL A 216 -36.77 8.22 8.23
CA VAL A 216 -36.27 7.18 7.33
C VAL A 216 -36.12 5.89 8.13
N THR A 217 -36.74 4.81 7.68
CA THR A 217 -36.72 3.49 8.33
C THR A 217 -36.18 2.43 7.36
N ALA A 218 -35.13 1.72 7.76
CA ALA A 218 -34.60 0.58 7.01
C ALA A 218 -35.58 -0.60 7.06
N GLN A 219 -36.01 -1.11 5.90
CA GLN A 219 -36.98 -2.21 5.85
C GLN A 219 -36.43 -3.53 6.39
N ALA A 220 -35.11 -3.74 6.26
CA ALA A 220 -34.46 -4.99 6.68
C ALA A 220 -34.28 -5.09 8.21
N THR A 221 -34.02 -3.97 8.90
CA THR A 221 -33.66 -3.97 10.32
C THR A 221 -34.67 -3.25 11.21
N GLY A 222 -35.56 -2.44 10.64
CA GLY A 222 -36.45 -1.54 11.38
C GLY A 222 -35.75 -0.32 11.99
N ALA A 223 -34.43 -0.17 11.81
CA ALA A 223 -33.70 0.99 12.31
C ALA A 223 -34.21 2.28 11.65
N SER A 224 -34.45 3.32 12.46
CA SER A 224 -35.04 4.58 11.99
C SER A 224 -34.33 5.81 12.56
N PHE A 225 -34.31 6.89 11.80
CA PHE A 225 -33.85 8.21 12.28
C PHE A 225 -34.71 9.34 11.70
N VAL A 226 -34.71 10.48 12.38
CA VAL A 226 -35.32 11.72 11.87
C VAL A 226 -34.33 12.37 10.92
N LEU A 227 -34.66 12.37 9.63
CA LEU A 227 -33.88 13.03 8.60
C LEU A 227 -33.99 14.55 8.71
N PHE A 228 -35.20 15.04 8.90
CA PHE A 228 -35.50 16.47 8.91
C PHE A 228 -36.80 16.74 9.66
N GLU A 229 -36.84 17.82 10.43
CA GLU A 229 -38.04 18.30 11.12
C GLU A 229 -38.05 19.83 11.14
N ALA A 230 -39.02 20.43 10.45
CA ALA A 230 -39.08 21.88 10.29
C ALA A 230 -40.50 22.35 9.88
N PRO A 231 -40.83 23.64 10.09
CA PRO A 231 -42.04 24.25 9.52
C PRO A 231 -41.93 24.43 7.99
N PHE A 232 -43.03 24.17 7.30
CA PHE A 232 -43.21 24.43 5.87
C PHE A 232 -44.35 25.42 5.66
N TYR A 233 -44.02 26.63 5.22
CA TYR A 233 -44.96 27.75 5.08
C TYR A 233 -45.67 27.79 3.71
N GLY A 234 -45.10 27.14 2.70
CA GLY A 234 -45.70 27.04 1.37
C GLY A 234 -46.61 25.82 1.23
N SER A 235 -47.38 25.79 0.13
CA SER A 235 -48.15 24.61 -0.26
C SER A 235 -47.29 23.45 -0.77
N VAL A 236 -45.96 23.58 -0.78
CA VAL A 236 -44.99 22.63 -1.33
C VAL A 236 -43.86 22.41 -0.32
N PHE A 237 -43.38 21.17 -0.22
CA PHE A 237 -42.16 20.83 0.53
C PHE A 237 -41.16 20.08 -0.37
N ASN A 238 -39.88 20.21 -0.02
CA ASN A 238 -38.79 19.49 -0.66
C ASN A 238 -37.65 19.26 0.35
N VAL A 239 -37.34 18.00 0.63
CA VAL A 239 -36.28 17.56 1.55
C VAL A 239 -35.37 16.56 0.86
N THR A 240 -34.05 16.77 0.95
CA THR A 240 -33.06 15.86 0.36
C THR A 240 -32.47 14.90 1.40
N TRP A 241 -32.23 13.67 1.00
CA TRP A 241 -31.46 12.68 1.73
C TRP A 241 -30.26 12.24 0.90
N ASP A 242 -29.06 12.37 1.47
CA ASP A 242 -27.79 12.00 0.85
C ASP A 242 -27.42 10.52 1.07
N GLY A 243 -28.35 9.72 1.59
CA GLY A 243 -28.12 8.31 1.89
C GLY A 243 -27.20 8.06 3.08
N ARG A 244 -27.02 9.03 3.99
CA ARG A 244 -26.31 8.83 5.26
C ARG A 244 -27.25 8.75 6.46
N TRP A 245 -26.78 8.06 7.50
CA TRP A 245 -27.37 8.05 8.84
C TRP A 245 -26.92 9.30 9.62
N SER A 246 -27.51 9.52 10.80
CA SER A 246 -27.17 10.66 11.69
C SER A 246 -25.73 10.64 12.20
N ASP A 247 -25.05 9.49 12.17
CA ASP A 247 -23.63 9.34 12.52
C ASP A 247 -22.68 9.61 11.33
N GLY A 248 -23.23 9.95 10.15
CA GLY A 248 -22.49 10.20 8.93
C GLY A 248 -22.13 8.95 8.14
N SER A 249 -22.43 7.74 8.62
CA SER A 249 -22.21 6.50 7.88
C SER A 249 -23.20 6.35 6.71
N TYR A 250 -22.78 5.69 5.63
CA TYR A 250 -23.67 5.40 4.51
C TYR A 250 -24.75 4.38 4.90
N ALA A 251 -25.97 4.62 4.43
CA ALA A 251 -27.04 3.64 4.43
C ALA A 251 -26.62 2.36 3.69
N ALA A 252 -27.01 1.22 4.25
CA ALA A 252 -26.79 -0.07 3.61
C ALA A 252 -27.57 -0.18 2.30
N VAL A 253 -27.11 -1.01 1.37
CA VAL A 253 -27.88 -1.33 0.16
C VAL A 253 -29.18 -2.03 0.59
N GLY A 254 -30.33 -1.53 0.15
CA GLY A 254 -31.62 -2.06 0.59
C GLY A 254 -32.80 -1.12 0.39
N GLY A 255 -33.99 -1.61 0.75
CA GLY A 255 -35.22 -0.83 0.73
C GLY A 255 -35.42 -0.01 2.01
N TYR A 256 -35.97 1.20 1.84
CA TYR A 256 -36.21 2.16 2.90
C TYR A 256 -37.63 2.72 2.78
N THR A 257 -38.29 2.85 3.92
CA THR A 257 -39.58 3.54 4.04
C THR A 257 -39.33 4.93 4.60
N ILE A 258 -39.87 5.95 3.94
CA ILE A 258 -39.81 7.34 4.39
C ILE A 258 -41.22 7.75 4.82
N THR A 259 -41.38 8.05 6.10
CA THR A 259 -42.63 8.54 6.67
C THR A 259 -42.57 10.06 6.80
N VAL A 260 -43.55 10.74 6.22
CA VAL A 260 -43.77 12.18 6.33
C VAL A 260 -45.05 12.38 7.14
N ALA A 261 -44.95 13.06 8.28
CA ALA A 261 -46.10 13.31 9.14
C ALA A 261 -46.01 14.70 9.77
N ASP A 262 -47.17 15.30 10.03
CA ASP A 262 -47.32 16.40 10.98
C ASP A 262 -47.33 15.80 12.40
N PRO A 263 -46.36 16.14 13.29
CA PRO A 263 -46.32 15.62 14.65
C PRO A 263 -47.57 15.95 15.49
N VAL A 264 -48.33 16.99 15.13
CA VAL A 264 -49.54 17.42 15.85
C VAL A 264 -50.80 16.77 15.28
N ASP A 265 -50.78 16.37 14.01
CA ASP A 265 -51.84 15.61 13.35
C ASP A 265 -51.32 14.23 12.94
N GLY A 266 -51.33 13.28 13.88
CA GLY A 266 -50.84 11.92 13.63
C GLY A 266 -51.58 11.18 12.49
N ALA A 267 -52.79 11.60 12.12
CA ALA A 267 -53.54 11.02 11.00
C ALA A 267 -53.03 11.50 9.62
N SER A 268 -52.22 12.56 9.59
CA SER A 268 -51.60 13.10 8.38
C SER A 268 -50.50 12.20 7.80
N ALA A 269 -50.02 11.20 8.55
CA ALA A 269 -48.87 10.40 8.16
C ALA A 269 -49.03 9.77 6.76
N ARG A 270 -48.03 9.98 5.91
CA ARG A 270 -47.91 9.39 4.58
C ARG A 270 -46.55 8.74 4.42
N THR A 271 -46.49 7.67 3.64
CA THR A 271 -45.25 6.94 3.40
C THR A 271 -44.89 6.94 1.93
N THR A 272 -43.58 6.93 1.66
CA THR A 272 -43.01 6.66 0.34
C THR A 272 -41.83 5.72 0.48
N GLN A 273 -41.33 5.19 -0.63
CA GLN A 273 -40.27 4.20 -0.65
C GLN A 273 -39.06 4.68 -1.46
N ALA A 274 -37.88 4.35 -0.96
CA ALA A 274 -36.61 4.54 -1.64
C ALA A 274 -35.80 3.25 -1.57
N ARG A 275 -34.84 3.11 -2.48
CA ARG A 275 -33.90 1.99 -2.45
C ARG A 275 -32.48 2.52 -2.63
N VAL A 276 -31.64 2.28 -1.64
CA VAL A 276 -30.20 2.54 -1.77
C VAL A 276 -29.61 1.39 -2.58
N ILE A 277 -28.98 1.71 -3.69
CA ILE A 277 -28.28 0.76 -4.56
C ILE A 277 -26.79 1.07 -4.58
N GLN A 278 -26.01 0.20 -5.22
CA GLN A 278 -24.61 0.44 -5.50
C GLN A 278 -24.32 0.12 -6.98
N ARG A 279 -24.08 1.15 -7.79
CA ARG A 279 -23.87 1.05 -9.24
C ARG A 279 -22.44 0.70 -9.62
N VAL A 280 -21.46 0.91 -8.72
CA VAL A 280 -20.07 0.54 -8.97
C VAL A 280 -19.97 -0.98 -9.15
N GLY A 281 -19.44 -1.40 -10.30
CA GLY A 281 -19.16 -2.79 -10.61
C GLY A 281 -18.12 -3.39 -9.66
N LEU A 282 -18.39 -4.58 -9.15
CA LEU A 282 -17.40 -5.35 -8.41
C LEU A 282 -16.37 -5.91 -9.40
N ALA A 283 -15.09 -5.74 -9.11
CA ALA A 283 -14.02 -6.24 -9.96
C ALA A 283 -12.76 -6.53 -9.14
N PHE A 284 -12.02 -7.55 -9.59
CA PHE A 284 -10.60 -7.69 -9.28
C PHE A 284 -9.80 -7.07 -10.41
N THR A 285 -8.91 -6.13 -10.09
CA THR A 285 -7.99 -5.53 -11.07
C THR A 285 -6.54 -5.87 -10.72
N GLY A 286 -5.65 -5.77 -11.70
CA GLY A 286 -4.21 -5.95 -11.49
C GLY A 286 -3.80 -7.33 -10.98
N MET A 287 -4.43 -8.41 -11.46
CA MET A 287 -4.11 -9.76 -11.01
C MET A 287 -2.69 -10.18 -11.42
N THR A 288 -1.81 -10.38 -10.45
CA THR A 288 -0.41 -10.76 -10.63
C THR A 288 -0.08 -12.05 -9.89
N SER A 289 1.04 -12.66 -10.25
CA SER A 289 1.63 -13.76 -9.49
C SER A 289 3.11 -13.50 -9.26
N GLN A 290 3.64 -14.02 -8.16
CA GLN A 290 5.06 -14.07 -7.86
C GLN A 290 5.44 -15.52 -7.51
N PRO A 291 6.26 -16.19 -8.33
CA PRO A 291 6.85 -15.70 -9.58
C PRO A 291 5.81 -15.42 -10.69
N ALA A 292 6.15 -14.55 -11.63
CA ALA A 292 5.24 -14.08 -12.68
C ALA A 292 4.91 -15.16 -13.74
N THR A 293 5.87 -16.04 -14.00
CA THR A 293 5.78 -17.19 -14.92
C THR A 293 6.67 -18.34 -14.41
N ASN A 294 6.49 -19.54 -14.97
CA ASN A 294 7.29 -20.74 -14.73
C ASN A 294 7.61 -20.99 -13.25
N TRP A 295 6.55 -21.13 -12.45
CA TRP A 295 6.72 -21.38 -11.03
C TRP A 295 7.31 -22.76 -10.78
N GLN A 296 8.50 -22.78 -10.17
CA GLN A 296 9.13 -24.01 -9.71
C GLN A 296 8.62 -24.32 -8.30
N TYR A 297 7.69 -25.26 -8.17
CA TYR A 297 7.00 -25.50 -6.88
C TYR A 297 7.96 -25.87 -5.73
N ARG A 298 9.12 -26.46 -6.07
CA ARG A 298 10.20 -26.76 -5.12
C ARG A 298 10.94 -25.53 -4.60
N SER A 299 10.82 -24.38 -5.27
CA SER A 299 11.42 -23.11 -4.88
C SER A 299 10.53 -22.27 -3.97
N GLY A 300 9.48 -22.85 -3.37
CA GLY A 300 8.61 -22.19 -2.38
C GLY A 300 7.24 -21.77 -2.92
N PRO A 301 6.41 -21.09 -2.09
CA PRO A 301 5.00 -20.86 -2.38
C PRO A 301 4.72 -19.79 -3.43
N ILE A 302 3.88 -20.04 -4.43
CA ILE A 302 3.42 -18.97 -5.32
C ILE A 302 2.49 -18.00 -4.58
N VAL A 303 2.70 -16.70 -4.77
CA VAL A 303 1.81 -15.65 -4.25
C VAL A 303 1.02 -15.06 -5.40
N VAL A 304 -0.31 -14.98 -5.27
CA VAL A 304 -1.21 -14.35 -6.24
C VAL A 304 -1.81 -13.11 -5.61
N GLY A 305 -1.66 -11.96 -6.27
CA GLY A 305 -2.15 -10.67 -5.82
C GLY A 305 -3.20 -10.08 -6.76
N ALA A 306 -4.08 -9.23 -6.24
CA ALA A 306 -5.00 -8.39 -7.01
C ALA A 306 -5.46 -7.17 -6.19
N VAL A 307 -6.31 -6.32 -6.75
CA VAL A 307 -6.99 -5.21 -6.07
C VAL A 307 -8.50 -5.40 -6.17
N ALA A 308 -9.20 -5.45 -5.04
CA ALA A 308 -10.66 -5.50 -4.99
C ALA A 308 -11.26 -4.09 -4.96
N SER A 309 -12.30 -3.86 -5.76
CA SER A 309 -13.01 -2.57 -5.81
C SER A 309 -13.92 -2.28 -4.60
N ALA A 310 -14.18 -3.27 -3.74
CA ALA A 310 -15.00 -3.13 -2.53
C ALA A 310 -14.50 -4.07 -1.42
N ALA A 311 -14.90 -3.80 -0.18
CA ALA A 311 -14.68 -4.72 0.95
C ALA A 311 -15.58 -5.95 0.83
N GLY A 312 -15.11 -7.08 1.35
CA GLY A 312 -15.84 -8.35 1.27
C GLY A 312 -15.09 -9.54 1.83
N THR A 313 -15.61 -10.72 1.55
CA THR A 313 -14.99 -12.02 1.86
C THR A 313 -14.43 -12.62 0.57
N PHE A 314 -13.14 -12.96 0.58
CA PHE A 314 -12.39 -13.38 -0.59
C PHE A 314 -11.73 -14.73 -0.39
N ARG A 315 -11.51 -15.47 -1.48
CA ARG A 315 -10.73 -16.70 -1.49
C ARG A 315 -10.01 -16.89 -2.82
N MET A 316 -8.97 -17.72 -2.79
CA MET A 316 -8.30 -18.23 -3.98
C MET A 316 -8.59 -19.71 -4.14
N ARG A 317 -8.97 -20.10 -5.35
CA ARG A 317 -9.03 -21.50 -5.81
C ARG A 317 -7.91 -21.75 -6.79
N VAL A 318 -7.36 -22.95 -6.74
CA VAL A 318 -6.33 -23.39 -7.68
C VAL A 318 -6.86 -24.63 -8.39
N LEU A 319 -6.85 -24.57 -9.72
CA LEU A 319 -7.35 -25.63 -10.58
C LEU A 319 -6.24 -26.18 -11.47
N ARG A 320 -6.25 -27.50 -11.70
CA ARG A 320 -5.48 -28.15 -12.75
C ARG A 320 -6.46 -28.71 -13.77
N GLY A 321 -6.50 -28.10 -14.96
CA GLY A 321 -7.62 -28.29 -15.87
C GLY A 321 -8.93 -27.82 -15.21
N ALA A 322 -9.93 -28.69 -15.14
CA ALA A 322 -11.20 -28.42 -14.48
C ALA A 322 -11.25 -28.84 -13.00
N THR A 323 -10.21 -29.53 -12.51
CA THR A 323 -10.20 -30.09 -11.15
C THR A 323 -9.63 -29.09 -10.17
N GLU A 324 -10.39 -28.76 -9.12
CA GLU A 324 -9.87 -27.99 -8.00
C GLU A 324 -8.89 -28.86 -7.19
N VAL A 325 -7.67 -28.36 -7.04
CA VAL A 325 -6.61 -29.05 -6.31
C VAL A 325 -6.31 -28.39 -4.97
N TYR A 326 -6.62 -27.10 -4.82
CA TYR A 326 -6.39 -26.36 -3.58
C TYR A 326 -7.35 -25.17 -3.48
N ARG A 327 -7.68 -24.79 -2.24
CA ARG A 327 -8.49 -23.61 -1.93
C ARG A 327 -8.03 -23.01 -0.60
N THR A 328 -7.93 -21.69 -0.54
CA THR A 328 -7.71 -20.96 0.72
C THR A 328 -8.99 -20.88 1.53
N ALA A 329 -8.89 -20.74 2.85
CA ALA A 329 -10.03 -20.33 3.66
C ALA A 329 -10.57 -18.96 3.21
N ASP A 330 -11.85 -18.72 3.48
CA ASP A 330 -12.51 -17.45 3.23
C ASP A 330 -11.91 -16.36 4.14
N GLN A 331 -11.51 -15.21 3.57
CA GLN A 331 -10.88 -14.12 4.29
C GLN A 331 -11.64 -12.81 4.07
N ARG A 332 -12.15 -12.22 5.15
CA ARG A 332 -12.74 -10.87 5.10
C ARG A 332 -11.65 -9.81 5.01
N ARG A 333 -11.73 -8.92 4.03
CA ARG A 333 -10.77 -7.82 3.77
C ARG A 333 -11.50 -6.53 3.39
N ALA A 334 -10.83 -5.41 3.63
CA ALA A 334 -11.25 -4.11 3.09
C ALA A 334 -11.05 -4.07 1.56
N ALA A 335 -11.59 -3.04 0.91
CA ALA A 335 -11.25 -2.74 -0.48
C ALA A 335 -9.76 -2.44 -0.61
N GLY A 336 -9.16 -2.73 -1.76
CA GLY A 336 -7.74 -2.51 -2.03
C GLY A 336 -6.95 -3.79 -2.29
N PRO A 337 -5.61 -3.77 -2.06
CA PRO A 337 -4.73 -4.89 -2.35
C PRO A 337 -5.06 -6.14 -1.51
N LEU A 338 -5.07 -7.29 -2.17
CA LEU A 338 -5.22 -8.61 -1.55
C LEU A 338 -4.19 -9.58 -2.13
N SER A 339 -3.71 -10.50 -1.30
CA SER A 339 -2.76 -11.54 -1.70
C SER A 339 -3.08 -12.88 -1.04
N PHE A 340 -2.89 -13.96 -1.80
CA PHE A 340 -3.03 -15.33 -1.36
C PHE A 340 -1.77 -16.10 -1.73
N SER A 341 -1.38 -17.07 -0.90
CA SER A 341 -0.23 -17.92 -1.17
C SER A 341 -0.66 -19.37 -1.30
N TRP A 342 0.03 -20.12 -2.15
CA TRP A 342 -0.10 -21.56 -2.27
C TRP A 342 1.27 -22.21 -2.29
N ASN A 343 1.53 -23.13 -1.38
CA ASN A 343 2.82 -23.82 -1.26
C ASN A 343 3.01 -24.95 -2.28
N GLY A 344 2.02 -25.25 -3.13
CA GLY A 344 2.10 -26.36 -4.07
C GLY A 344 1.59 -27.68 -3.52
N ARG A 345 1.06 -27.72 -2.29
CA ARG A 345 0.37 -28.92 -1.79
C ARG A 345 -1.10 -28.89 -2.17
N HIS A 346 -1.58 -29.94 -2.80
CA HIS A 346 -3.00 -30.18 -3.02
C HIS A 346 -3.71 -30.40 -1.68
N ALA A 347 -5.05 -30.36 -1.70
CA ALA A 347 -5.90 -30.57 -0.52
C ALA A 347 -5.73 -31.96 0.11
N ASP A 348 -5.32 -32.97 -0.68
CA ASP A 348 -5.01 -34.33 -0.22
C ASP A 348 -3.59 -34.48 0.35
N GLY A 349 -2.81 -33.40 0.38
CA GLY A 349 -1.42 -33.38 0.86
C GLY A 349 -0.37 -33.75 -0.19
N SER A 350 -0.78 -34.22 -1.37
CA SER A 350 0.12 -34.48 -2.50
C SER A 350 0.71 -33.18 -3.06
N TRP A 351 1.85 -33.28 -3.74
CA TRP A 351 2.52 -32.13 -4.34
C TRP A 351 2.04 -31.84 -5.76
N ALA A 352 2.09 -30.57 -6.13
CA ALA A 352 1.95 -30.12 -7.50
C ALA A 352 2.99 -30.84 -8.37
N THR A 353 2.58 -31.16 -9.59
CA THR A 353 3.45 -31.76 -10.60
C THR A 353 3.53 -30.81 -11.80
N PRO A 354 4.52 -30.93 -12.68
CA PRO A 354 4.62 -30.08 -13.86
C PRO A 354 3.32 -30.00 -14.68
N GLY A 355 3.02 -28.82 -15.20
CA GLY A 355 1.80 -28.52 -15.96
C GLY A 355 1.24 -27.13 -15.70
N SER A 356 0.10 -26.79 -16.29
CA SER A 356 -0.54 -25.48 -16.11
C SER A 356 -1.58 -25.50 -14.98
N TYR A 357 -1.52 -24.49 -14.11
CA TYR A 357 -2.47 -24.30 -13.02
C TYR A 357 -3.19 -22.96 -13.19
N THR A 358 -4.50 -22.97 -12.96
CA THR A 358 -5.36 -21.78 -13.02
C THR A 358 -5.66 -21.32 -11.59
N PHE A 359 -5.24 -20.11 -11.27
CA PHE A 359 -5.51 -19.46 -10.00
C PHE A 359 -6.71 -18.56 -10.19
N THR A 360 -7.82 -18.85 -9.51
CA THR A 360 -9.07 -18.12 -9.62
C THR A 360 -9.36 -17.42 -8.30
N LEU A 361 -9.49 -16.09 -8.35
CA LEU A 361 -9.95 -15.28 -7.23
C LEU A 361 -11.46 -15.15 -7.29
N GLU A 362 -12.10 -15.41 -6.16
CA GLU A 362 -13.54 -15.30 -5.97
C GLU A 362 -13.81 -14.49 -4.70
N GLY A 363 -14.95 -13.83 -4.62
CA GLY A 363 -15.36 -13.17 -3.39
C GLY A 363 -16.80 -12.66 -3.42
N THR A 364 -17.28 -12.28 -2.25
CA THR A 364 -18.59 -11.67 -2.05
C THR A 364 -18.37 -10.37 -1.29
N ALA A 365 -18.82 -9.25 -1.83
CA ALA A 365 -18.75 -7.96 -1.16
C ALA A 365 -19.60 -7.97 0.13
N ASP A 366 -19.30 -7.05 1.05
CA ASP A 366 -20.05 -6.92 2.31
C ASP A 366 -21.55 -6.59 2.09
N ASP A 367 -21.94 -6.12 0.89
CA ASP A 367 -23.33 -5.89 0.47
C ASP A 367 -24.02 -7.13 -0.13
N GLY A 368 -23.35 -8.28 -0.16
CA GLY A 368 -23.85 -9.56 -0.65
C GLY A 368 -23.67 -9.82 -2.14
N ARG A 369 -23.20 -8.85 -2.93
CA ARG A 369 -22.94 -9.06 -4.37
C ARG A 369 -21.67 -9.88 -4.59
N ALA A 370 -21.68 -10.79 -5.56
CA ALA A 370 -20.50 -11.57 -5.92
C ALA A 370 -19.55 -10.76 -6.82
N PHE A 371 -18.24 -10.88 -6.56
CA PHE A 371 -17.22 -10.45 -7.50
C PHE A 371 -17.21 -11.41 -8.70
N PRO A 372 -17.13 -10.90 -9.95
CA PRO A 372 -16.79 -11.73 -11.10
C PRO A 372 -15.46 -12.44 -10.84
N ALA A 373 -15.42 -13.76 -11.06
CA ALA A 373 -14.21 -14.54 -10.86
C ALA A 373 -13.13 -14.10 -11.86
N THR A 374 -11.93 -13.81 -11.37
CA THR A 374 -10.78 -13.47 -12.22
C THR A 374 -9.74 -14.55 -12.09
N SER A 375 -9.20 -15.00 -13.22
CA SER A 375 -8.25 -16.11 -13.26
C SER A 375 -6.90 -15.71 -13.86
N ARG A 376 -5.83 -16.35 -13.38
CA ARG A 376 -4.48 -16.28 -13.94
C ARG A 376 -3.94 -17.69 -14.12
N VAL A 377 -3.44 -18.01 -15.31
CA VAL A 377 -2.78 -19.28 -15.57
C VAL A 377 -1.29 -19.13 -15.33
N VAL A 378 -0.71 -20.03 -14.54
CA VAL A 378 0.73 -20.09 -14.30
C VAL A 378 1.24 -21.49 -14.64
N PRO A 379 2.24 -21.61 -15.53
CA PRO A 379 2.91 -22.89 -15.76
C PRO A 379 3.78 -23.26 -14.55
N VAL A 380 3.73 -24.53 -14.18
CA VAL A 380 4.52 -25.16 -13.13
C VAL A 380 5.50 -26.13 -13.77
N SER A 381 6.75 -26.07 -13.33
CA SER A 381 7.83 -26.93 -13.82
C SER A 381 8.66 -27.46 -12.65
N ASP A 382 9.40 -28.53 -12.90
CA ASP A 382 10.51 -28.87 -12.02
C ASP A 382 11.63 -27.83 -12.16
N PRO A 383 12.36 -27.52 -11.07
CA PRO A 383 13.61 -26.79 -11.20
C PRO A 383 14.64 -27.61 -11.99
N PRO A 384 15.62 -26.98 -12.64
CA PRO A 384 16.76 -27.69 -13.22
C PRO A 384 17.44 -28.60 -12.18
N PRO A 385 18.10 -29.70 -12.60
CA PRO A 385 18.82 -30.57 -11.67
C PRO A 385 20.00 -29.85 -11.00
N GLY A 386 20.36 -30.29 -9.79
CA GLY A 386 21.50 -29.75 -9.02
C GLY A 386 21.16 -28.48 -8.24
N LEU A 387 21.47 -28.44 -6.94
CA LEU A 387 21.26 -27.27 -6.10
C LEU A 387 22.60 -26.95 -5.47
N GLU A 388 23.15 -25.80 -5.83
CA GLU A 388 24.43 -25.32 -5.33
C GLU A 388 24.27 -23.89 -4.85
N VAL A 389 25.09 -23.51 -3.88
CA VAL A 389 25.04 -22.17 -3.29
C VAL A 389 26.45 -21.65 -3.04
N TYR A 390 26.68 -20.42 -3.44
CA TYR A 390 27.95 -19.73 -3.32
C TYR A 390 27.73 -18.37 -2.69
N ALA A 391 28.73 -17.85 -1.99
CA ALA A 391 28.65 -16.51 -1.42
C ALA A 391 30.01 -15.82 -1.40
N LEU A 392 29.97 -14.52 -1.61
CA LEU A 392 31.09 -13.60 -1.53
C LEU A 392 30.67 -12.34 -0.76
N ALA A 393 31.65 -11.64 -0.20
CA ALA A 393 31.42 -10.31 0.34
C ALA A 393 31.22 -9.30 -0.81
N GLU A 394 30.43 -8.26 -0.56
CA GLU A 394 30.24 -7.14 -1.46
C GLU A 394 30.40 -5.81 -0.70
N PRO A 395 31.39 -4.96 -1.06
CA PRO A 395 32.40 -5.20 -2.10
C PRO A 395 33.31 -6.40 -1.76
N GLY A 396 33.93 -7.01 -2.77
CA GLY A 396 34.72 -8.26 -2.62
C GLY A 396 35.86 -8.18 -1.60
N VAL A 397 36.35 -6.97 -1.34
CA VAL A 397 37.48 -6.72 -0.42
C VAL A 397 37.22 -5.47 0.42
N PRO A 398 36.37 -5.55 1.46
CA PRO A 398 36.01 -4.39 2.27
C PRO A 398 37.24 -3.74 2.94
N ALA A 399 38.24 -4.53 3.33
CA ALA A 399 39.46 -4.03 3.95
C ALA A 399 40.31 -3.09 3.05
N VAL A 400 40.25 -3.23 1.72
CA VAL A 400 40.90 -2.29 0.78
C VAL A 400 40.15 -0.96 0.73
N ASN A 401 38.89 -0.95 1.16
CA ASN A 401 38.05 0.24 1.22
C ASN A 401 37.34 0.40 2.60
N PRO A 402 38.07 0.75 3.67
CA PRO A 402 37.51 0.81 5.03
C PRO A 402 36.40 1.85 5.18
N GLN A 403 36.37 2.89 4.35
CA GLN A 403 35.33 3.92 4.39
C GLN A 403 34.03 3.49 3.69
N ALA A 404 34.06 2.43 2.86
CA ALA A 404 32.87 1.81 2.27
C ALA A 404 32.28 0.67 3.13
N VAL A 405 32.86 0.40 4.32
CA VAL A 405 32.38 -0.61 5.27
C VAL A 405 30.91 -0.42 5.67
N PRO A 406 30.35 0.80 5.80
CA PRO A 406 28.92 0.98 5.96
C PRO A 406 28.16 0.51 4.71
N GLY A 407 27.50 -0.64 4.82
CA GLY A 407 26.76 -1.26 3.72
C GLY A 407 27.41 -2.53 3.15
N THR A 408 28.57 -2.95 3.67
CA THR A 408 29.15 -4.26 3.32
C THR A 408 28.13 -5.36 3.58
N SER A 409 28.01 -6.27 2.62
CA SER A 409 27.06 -7.37 2.67
C SER A 409 27.70 -8.68 2.25
N ILE A 410 27.09 -9.80 2.60
CA ILE A 410 27.38 -11.09 1.99
C ILE A 410 26.29 -11.35 0.95
N ARG A 411 26.70 -11.51 -0.32
CA ARG A 411 25.84 -11.83 -1.44
C ARG A 411 25.93 -13.33 -1.72
N ALA A 412 24.83 -14.04 -1.50
CA ALA A 412 24.68 -15.46 -1.76
C ALA A 412 23.93 -15.68 -3.08
N LYS A 413 24.42 -16.56 -3.96
CA LYS A 413 23.75 -16.95 -5.20
C LYS A 413 23.52 -18.45 -5.24
N VAL A 414 22.36 -18.83 -5.77
CA VAL A 414 21.95 -20.23 -5.94
C VAL A 414 21.93 -20.56 -7.42
N VAL A 415 22.57 -21.68 -7.76
CA VAL A 415 22.68 -22.14 -9.13
C VAL A 415 22.29 -23.61 -9.27
N ALA A 416 21.96 -23.98 -10.50
CA ALA A 416 21.76 -25.37 -10.92
C ALA A 416 23.09 -26.06 -11.24
N ALA A 417 23.06 -27.36 -11.57
CA ALA A 417 24.26 -28.11 -11.96
C ALA A 417 24.91 -27.58 -13.26
N ASP A 418 24.17 -26.84 -14.08
CA ASP A 418 24.68 -26.15 -15.26
C ASP A 418 25.12 -24.69 -14.95
N HIS A 419 25.20 -24.35 -13.66
CA HIS A 419 25.55 -23.05 -13.11
C HIS A 419 24.60 -21.90 -13.50
N THR A 420 23.44 -22.21 -14.09
CA THR A 420 22.39 -21.21 -14.34
C THR A 420 21.68 -20.83 -13.04
N ALA A 421 21.18 -19.59 -12.95
CA ALA A 421 20.49 -19.10 -11.76
C ALA A 421 19.25 -19.96 -11.44
N ARG A 422 19.20 -20.48 -10.22
CA ARG A 422 18.13 -21.39 -9.77
C ARG A 422 17.48 -20.84 -8.49
N PRO A 423 16.16 -20.62 -8.44
CA PRO A 423 15.52 -20.14 -7.23
C PRO A 423 15.49 -21.24 -6.15
N ALA A 424 15.87 -20.90 -4.92
CA ALA A 424 15.68 -21.74 -3.74
C ALA A 424 14.43 -21.31 -2.97
N ALA A 425 13.82 -22.26 -2.25
CA ALA A 425 12.72 -21.91 -1.34
C ALA A 425 13.21 -21.05 -0.17
N ARG A 426 14.41 -21.35 0.32
CA ARG A 426 15.06 -20.59 1.38
C ARG A 426 16.55 -20.46 1.07
N ILE A 427 17.09 -19.25 1.29
CA ILE A 427 18.53 -19.00 1.38
C ILE A 427 18.77 -18.37 2.74
N THR A 428 19.56 -19.02 3.60
CA THR A 428 19.97 -18.50 4.90
C THR A 428 21.43 -18.10 4.86
N VAL A 429 21.71 -16.87 5.26
CA VAL A 429 23.08 -16.37 5.44
C VAL A 429 23.37 -16.32 6.94
N GLU A 430 24.32 -17.15 7.34
CA GLU A 430 24.86 -17.19 8.69
C GLU A 430 26.16 -16.39 8.75
N MET A 431 26.35 -15.63 9.82
CA MET A 431 27.57 -14.86 10.04
C MET A 431 28.03 -14.96 11.49
N SER A 432 29.32 -14.77 11.67
CA SER A 432 29.98 -14.61 12.96
C SER A 432 31.16 -13.64 12.80
N PRO A 433 31.46 -12.78 13.79
CA PRO A 433 32.68 -11.99 13.77
C PRO A 433 33.89 -12.92 13.85
N ALA A 434 34.85 -12.73 12.97
CA ALA A 434 36.11 -13.46 12.96
C ALA A 434 37.27 -12.54 13.34
N GLY A 435 38.29 -13.11 13.98
CA GLY A 435 39.56 -12.43 14.19
C GLY A 435 40.53 -12.67 13.04
N TRP A 436 41.71 -12.07 13.15
CA TRP A 436 42.89 -12.51 12.40
C TRP A 436 43.25 -13.98 12.69
N ILE A 437 44.06 -14.58 11.79
CA ILE A 437 44.52 -15.98 11.88
C ILE A 437 45.02 -16.28 13.31
N GLY A 438 44.51 -17.37 13.92
CA GLY A 438 44.92 -17.82 15.25
C GLY A 438 44.19 -17.20 16.45
N ARG A 439 43.20 -16.30 16.23
CA ARG A 439 42.38 -15.74 17.33
C ARG A 439 41.01 -16.43 17.49
N PRO A 440 40.52 -16.60 18.73
CA PRO A 440 39.19 -17.15 18.98
C PRO A 440 38.08 -16.24 18.44
N VAL A 441 37.10 -16.83 17.76
CA VAL A 441 35.81 -16.19 17.47
C VAL A 441 35.04 -16.00 18.77
N THR A 442 34.61 -14.77 19.06
CA THR A 442 33.95 -14.40 20.32
C THR A 442 32.43 -14.62 20.32
N LEU A 443 31.80 -14.83 19.16
CA LEU A 443 30.34 -14.95 19.05
C LEU A 443 29.92 -16.18 18.23
N ALA A 444 28.96 -16.93 18.74
CA ALA A 444 28.37 -18.06 18.02
C ALA A 444 27.75 -17.59 16.68
N PRO A 445 27.95 -18.34 15.58
CA PRO A 445 27.22 -18.13 14.33
C PRO A 445 25.73 -17.89 14.52
N ARG A 446 25.18 -16.90 13.82
CA ARG A 446 23.72 -16.69 13.77
C ARG A 446 23.24 -16.42 12.35
N VAL A 447 21.99 -16.79 12.08
CA VAL A 447 21.30 -16.42 10.85
C VAL A 447 21.06 -14.91 10.86
N VAL A 448 21.70 -14.20 9.93
CA VAL A 448 21.55 -12.74 9.76
C VAL A 448 20.41 -12.42 8.81
N LYS A 449 20.25 -13.23 7.75
CA LYS A 449 19.20 -13.02 6.75
C LYS A 449 18.65 -14.35 6.27
N THR A 450 17.35 -14.36 6.02
CA THR A 450 16.67 -15.40 5.25
C THR A 450 15.97 -14.74 4.07
N CYS A 451 16.29 -15.21 2.85
CA CYS A 451 15.55 -14.85 1.64
C CYS A 451 14.69 -16.05 1.24
N VAL A 452 13.49 -15.78 0.72
CA VAL A 452 12.54 -16.81 0.30
C VAL A 452 12.27 -16.67 -1.19
N GLN A 453 12.21 -17.79 -1.89
CA GLN A 453 11.92 -17.84 -3.33
C GLN A 453 12.85 -16.98 -4.19
N ALA A 454 14.14 -17.03 -3.89
CA ALA A 454 15.12 -16.17 -4.51
C ALA A 454 16.24 -17.00 -5.14
N THR A 455 16.80 -16.48 -6.23
CA THR A 455 18.06 -16.97 -6.82
C THR A 455 19.27 -16.34 -6.12
N GLU A 456 19.05 -15.28 -5.34
CA GLU A 456 20.07 -14.51 -4.66
C GLU A 456 19.58 -14.04 -3.29
N CYS A 457 20.48 -13.96 -2.32
CA CYS A 457 20.22 -13.37 -1.02
C CYS A 457 21.36 -12.44 -0.61
N GLN A 458 21.05 -11.16 -0.45
CA GLN A 458 22.00 -10.18 0.06
C GLN A 458 21.72 -9.89 1.53
N ALA A 459 22.73 -10.08 2.37
CA ALA A 459 22.65 -9.89 3.81
C ALA A 459 23.66 -8.81 4.23
N VAL A 460 23.18 -7.64 4.63
CA VAL A 460 24.03 -6.57 5.19
C VAL A 460 24.65 -7.08 6.49
N ILE A 461 25.95 -6.89 6.65
CA ILE A 461 26.66 -7.32 7.85
C ILE A 461 26.20 -6.45 9.03
N PRO A 462 25.69 -7.05 10.13
CA PRO A 462 25.27 -6.30 11.31
C PRO A 462 26.41 -5.51 11.95
N SER A 463 26.09 -4.38 12.59
CA SER A 463 27.10 -3.47 13.17
C SER A 463 28.00 -4.13 14.23
N ASP A 464 27.48 -5.10 14.99
CA ASP A 464 28.25 -5.84 15.99
C ASP A 464 29.24 -6.83 15.36
N ILE A 465 28.95 -7.33 14.16
CA ILE A 465 29.89 -8.14 13.36
C ILE A 465 30.88 -7.24 12.61
N LEU A 466 30.40 -6.11 12.08
CA LEU A 466 31.23 -5.09 11.43
C LEU A 466 32.28 -4.46 12.34
N ALA A 467 32.05 -4.47 13.66
CA ALA A 467 33.03 -4.02 14.65
C ALA A 467 34.23 -4.97 14.80
N GLY A 468 34.15 -6.18 14.23
CA GLY A 468 35.25 -7.13 14.20
C GLY A 468 36.32 -6.81 13.14
N GLU A 469 37.40 -7.57 13.16
CA GLU A 469 38.48 -7.48 12.17
C GLU A 469 38.10 -8.15 10.84
N ALA A 470 37.32 -9.23 10.93
CA ALA A 470 36.85 -10.03 9.81
C ALA A 470 35.42 -10.55 10.06
N VAL A 471 34.79 -11.08 9.00
CA VAL A 471 33.53 -11.80 9.07
C VAL A 471 33.72 -13.23 8.60
N ALA A 472 33.33 -14.20 9.42
CA ALA A 472 33.09 -15.56 8.99
C ALA A 472 31.62 -15.66 8.53
N TYR A 473 31.38 -16.29 7.38
CA TYR A 473 30.04 -16.51 6.87
C TYR A 473 29.87 -17.90 6.27
N ARG A 474 28.62 -18.36 6.29
CA ARG A 474 28.17 -19.59 5.67
C ARG A 474 26.80 -19.36 5.05
N VAL A 475 26.55 -20.01 3.92
CA VAL A 475 25.26 -19.92 3.24
C VAL A 475 24.66 -21.30 3.04
N THR A 476 23.36 -21.40 3.27
CA THR A 476 22.59 -22.61 3.01
C THR A 476 21.41 -22.26 2.13
N ALA A 477 21.21 -23.01 1.06
CA ALA A 477 20.03 -22.96 0.22
C ALA A 477 19.26 -24.27 0.36
N SER A 478 17.94 -24.20 0.46
CA SER A 478 17.09 -25.40 0.52
C SER A 478 15.88 -25.28 -0.38
N GLU A 479 15.42 -26.43 -0.86
CA GLU A 479 14.09 -26.57 -1.44
C GLU A 479 13.01 -26.47 -0.36
N ALA A 480 11.76 -26.41 -0.80
CA ALA A 480 10.61 -26.25 0.09
C ALA A 480 10.44 -27.47 1.01
N ASP A 481 10.16 -27.22 2.29
CA ASP A 481 10.08 -28.26 3.31
C ASP A 481 9.07 -29.37 2.93
N GLY A 482 9.55 -30.61 2.95
CA GLY A 482 8.74 -31.80 2.70
C GLY A 482 8.37 -32.08 1.24
N VAL A 483 9.00 -31.41 0.26
CA VAL A 483 8.97 -31.87 -1.14
C VAL A 483 9.66 -33.24 -1.27
N PRO A 484 9.24 -34.11 -2.20
CA PRO A 484 9.91 -35.39 -2.42
C PRO A 484 11.37 -35.16 -2.83
N GLU A 485 12.31 -35.87 -2.20
CA GLU A 485 13.75 -35.71 -2.48
C GLU A 485 14.27 -34.27 -2.26
N MET A 486 13.77 -33.61 -1.21
CA MET A 486 14.20 -32.25 -0.83
C MET A 486 15.72 -32.13 -0.82
N ARG A 487 16.23 -31.20 -1.64
CA ARG A 487 17.66 -30.88 -1.69
C ARG A 487 17.99 -29.70 -0.78
N THR A 488 19.14 -29.81 -0.13
CA THR A 488 19.78 -28.73 0.62
C THR A 488 21.22 -28.64 0.17
N ALA A 489 21.68 -27.43 -0.11
CA ALA A 489 23.05 -27.12 -0.44
C ALA A 489 23.60 -26.20 0.64
N THR A 490 24.72 -26.56 1.25
CA THR A 490 25.39 -25.74 2.24
C THR A 490 26.81 -25.50 1.77
N ALA A 491 27.18 -24.24 1.59
CA ALA A 491 28.56 -23.87 1.35
C ALA A 491 29.38 -24.08 2.62
N ASP A 492 30.68 -24.34 2.47
CA ASP A 492 31.59 -24.32 3.61
C ASP A 492 31.73 -22.91 4.19
N TRP A 493 32.22 -22.84 5.43
CA TRP A 493 32.52 -21.57 6.06
C TRP A 493 33.59 -20.83 5.27
N ARG A 494 33.44 -19.51 5.15
CA ARG A 494 34.43 -18.63 4.52
C ARG A 494 34.70 -17.41 5.39
N ILE A 495 35.87 -16.80 5.23
CA ILE A 495 36.27 -15.59 5.95
C ILE A 495 36.60 -14.47 4.96
N THR A 496 36.16 -13.26 5.29
CA THR A 496 36.55 -12.00 4.62
C THR A 496 37.03 -10.98 5.65
N ASP A 497 38.15 -10.32 5.39
CA ASP A 497 38.65 -9.23 6.23
C ASP A 497 37.85 -7.94 6.00
N LEU A 498 37.46 -7.30 7.10
CA LEU A 498 36.70 -6.06 7.11
C LEU A 498 37.58 -4.84 7.30
N ASN A 499 38.71 -5.01 7.99
CA ASN A 499 39.66 -3.96 8.30
C ASN A 499 41.08 -4.38 7.85
N PRO A 500 41.97 -3.42 7.55
CA PRO A 500 43.35 -3.73 7.24
C PRO A 500 44.07 -4.46 8.41
N PRO A 501 44.92 -5.46 8.15
CA PRO A 501 45.78 -6.04 9.17
C PRO A 501 46.75 -5.00 9.69
N ASP A 502 47.09 -5.10 10.97
CA ASP A 502 48.34 -4.50 11.41
C ASP A 502 49.53 -5.19 10.70
N PRO A 503 50.59 -4.47 10.34
CA PRO A 503 51.76 -5.03 9.65
C PRO A 503 52.43 -6.24 10.36
N SER A 504 52.15 -6.47 11.64
CA SER A 504 52.66 -7.58 12.45
C SER A 504 51.72 -8.81 12.50
N GLN A 505 50.61 -8.80 11.77
CA GLN A 505 49.50 -9.76 11.92
C GLN A 505 49.19 -10.59 10.66
N GLY A 506 50.02 -10.50 9.61
CA GLY A 506 49.96 -11.44 8.48
C GLY A 506 50.42 -12.85 8.88
N PRO A 507 50.15 -13.89 8.05
CA PRO A 507 50.87 -15.16 8.21
C PRO A 507 52.36 -14.85 8.29
N GLU A 508 53.09 -15.45 9.24
CA GLU A 508 54.48 -15.13 9.66
C GLU A 508 55.55 -15.12 8.53
N VAL A 509 55.13 -15.24 7.26
CA VAL A 509 55.96 -15.53 6.10
C VAL A 509 55.96 -14.39 5.05
N THR A 510 55.06 -13.38 5.11
CA THR A 510 54.99 -12.35 4.05
C THR A 510 55.15 -10.92 4.57
N LEU A 511 56.18 -10.21 4.10
CA LEU A 511 56.43 -8.77 4.32
C LEU A 511 55.40 -7.85 3.61
N VAL A 512 54.35 -8.42 3.01
CA VAL A 512 53.36 -7.73 2.18
C VAL A 512 52.00 -7.75 2.89
N PRO A 513 51.30 -6.61 3.02
CA PRO A 513 49.92 -6.58 3.52
C PRO A 513 49.02 -7.44 2.63
N LEU A 514 48.39 -8.45 3.25
CA LEU A 514 47.54 -9.42 2.56
C LEU A 514 46.18 -9.52 3.25
N TRP A 515 45.11 -9.55 2.46
CA TRP A 515 43.72 -9.66 2.93
C TRP A 515 43.04 -10.92 2.42
N ARG A 516 42.20 -11.49 3.27
CA ARG A 516 41.23 -12.52 2.92
C ARG A 516 40.04 -11.85 2.25
N ALA A 517 39.88 -12.02 0.94
CA ALA A 517 38.67 -11.58 0.25
C ALA A 517 37.58 -12.64 0.39
N SER A 518 37.94 -13.92 0.22
CA SER A 518 37.04 -15.05 0.39
C SER A 518 37.86 -16.32 0.56
N VAL A 519 38.15 -16.70 1.81
CA VAL A 519 39.04 -17.83 2.11
C VAL A 519 38.27 -18.94 2.84
N PRO A 520 38.41 -20.22 2.45
CA PRO A 520 37.80 -21.34 3.14
C PRO A 520 38.18 -21.39 4.61
N ALA A 521 37.22 -21.78 5.44
CA ALA A 521 37.38 -21.81 6.87
C ALA A 521 36.81 -23.08 7.49
N VAL A 522 37.40 -23.47 8.61
CA VAL A 522 37.03 -24.64 9.41
C VAL A 522 36.54 -24.19 10.77
N VAL A 523 35.47 -24.81 11.26
CA VAL A 523 34.97 -24.59 12.62
C VAL A 523 35.49 -25.70 13.52
N GLY A 524 36.33 -25.34 14.47
CA GLY A 524 36.86 -26.25 15.49
C GLY A 524 35.76 -26.76 16.43
N ALA A 525 36.04 -27.84 17.14
CA ALA A 525 35.14 -28.39 18.16
C ALA A 525 34.88 -27.40 19.33
N ASP A 526 35.75 -26.41 19.49
CA ASP A 526 35.63 -25.29 20.41
C ASP A 526 34.78 -24.13 19.86
N GLY A 527 34.18 -24.30 18.68
CA GLY A 527 33.37 -23.29 18.00
C GLY A 527 34.18 -22.18 17.32
N ARG A 528 35.51 -22.29 17.26
CA ARG A 528 36.36 -21.27 16.62
C ARG A 528 36.41 -21.47 15.12
N VAL A 529 36.21 -20.39 14.37
CA VAL A 529 36.39 -20.37 12.91
C VAL A 529 37.84 -20.00 12.60
N ASN A 530 38.58 -20.90 11.96
CA ASN A 530 39.95 -20.68 11.47
C ASN A 530 39.99 -20.80 9.96
N THR A 531 40.98 -20.21 9.29
CA THR A 531 41.23 -20.51 7.87
C THR A 531 41.59 -21.98 7.71
N ARG A 532 41.19 -22.59 6.59
CA ARG A 532 41.71 -23.90 6.19
C ARG A 532 43.25 -23.79 6.03
N PRO A 533 44.04 -24.82 6.39
CA PRO A 533 45.48 -24.79 6.17
C PRO A 533 45.82 -24.54 4.70
N LEU A 534 46.84 -23.70 4.44
CA LEU A 534 47.24 -23.30 3.08
C LEU A 534 47.63 -24.51 2.20
N ASN A 535 48.20 -25.55 2.80
CA ASN A 535 48.54 -26.77 2.08
C ASN A 535 47.34 -27.65 1.67
N GLN A 536 46.12 -27.20 1.98
CA GLN A 536 44.85 -27.83 1.62
C GLN A 536 43.99 -26.92 0.72
N THR A 537 44.53 -25.81 0.24
CA THR A 537 43.82 -24.84 -0.58
C THR A 537 44.60 -24.49 -1.84
N ILE A 538 43.90 -24.24 -2.93
CA ILE A 538 44.45 -23.49 -4.07
C ILE A 538 44.16 -22.03 -3.82
N ASP A 539 45.20 -21.26 -3.60
CA ASP A 539 45.14 -19.85 -3.23
C ASP A 539 45.48 -18.96 -4.41
N VAL A 540 44.55 -18.06 -4.73
CA VAL A 540 44.69 -17.03 -5.76
C VAL A 540 44.87 -15.68 -5.08
N ALA A 541 46.04 -15.06 -5.27
CA ALA A 541 46.33 -13.74 -4.73
C ALA A 541 46.26 -12.66 -5.80
N TYR A 542 45.32 -11.72 -5.67
CA TYR A 542 45.18 -10.61 -6.61
C TYR A 542 45.95 -9.36 -6.16
N ALA A 543 46.65 -8.72 -7.08
CA ALA A 543 47.29 -7.41 -6.89
C ALA A 543 46.69 -6.36 -7.84
N PRO A 544 46.55 -5.09 -7.40
CA PRO A 544 46.05 -4.02 -8.26
C PRO A 544 47.12 -3.64 -9.29
N GLY A 545 46.78 -3.73 -10.56
CA GLY A 545 47.61 -3.31 -11.68
C GLY A 545 47.39 -1.85 -12.11
N THR A 546 48.07 -1.43 -13.17
CA THR A 546 47.83 -0.11 -13.79
C THR A 546 46.33 0.10 -14.07
N GLY A 547 45.80 1.22 -13.59
CA GLY A 547 44.38 1.57 -13.71
C GLY A 547 43.60 1.52 -12.40
N TYR A 548 44.14 0.86 -11.37
CA TYR A 548 43.53 0.77 -10.05
C TYR A 548 44.36 1.50 -9.00
N ASP A 549 43.99 2.75 -8.70
CA ASP A 549 44.63 3.52 -7.62
C ASP A 549 43.97 3.24 -6.27
N THR A 550 44.46 2.23 -5.55
CA THR A 550 43.95 1.85 -4.22
C THR A 550 44.28 2.86 -3.12
N SER A 551 45.05 3.92 -3.39
CA SER A 551 45.21 5.04 -2.46
C SER A 551 43.98 5.95 -2.42
N THR A 552 43.12 5.87 -3.43
CA THR A 552 41.84 6.59 -3.51
C THR A 552 40.66 5.68 -3.19
N LEU A 553 39.58 6.27 -2.66
CA LEU A 553 38.36 5.55 -2.33
C LEU A 553 37.74 4.86 -3.57
N ASP A 554 37.71 5.57 -4.70
CA ASP A 554 37.09 5.10 -5.92
C ASP A 554 37.93 4.01 -6.59
N GLY A 555 39.27 4.15 -6.64
CA GLY A 555 40.15 3.11 -7.17
C GLY A 555 40.15 1.85 -6.31
N ALA A 556 40.15 1.98 -4.99
CA ALA A 556 39.96 0.86 -4.05
C ALA A 556 38.63 0.11 -4.29
N ARG A 557 37.53 0.85 -4.54
CA ARG A 557 36.23 0.26 -4.88
C ARG A 557 36.27 -0.46 -6.22
N GLN A 558 36.86 0.15 -7.25
CA GLN A 558 36.96 -0.44 -8.59
C GLN A 558 37.76 -1.73 -8.56
N PHE A 559 38.88 -1.76 -7.84
CA PHE A 559 39.67 -2.98 -7.67
C PHE A 559 38.92 -4.07 -6.88
N GLY A 560 38.28 -3.71 -5.76
CA GLY A 560 37.47 -4.66 -5.00
C GLY A 560 36.32 -5.27 -5.82
N ASN A 561 35.73 -4.50 -6.74
CA ASN A 561 34.74 -4.99 -7.69
C ASN A 561 35.38 -5.91 -8.75
N ALA A 562 36.56 -5.58 -9.25
CA ALA A 562 37.28 -6.44 -10.21
C ALA A 562 37.64 -7.81 -9.62
N VAL A 563 38.03 -7.85 -8.33
CA VAL A 563 38.25 -9.09 -7.59
C VAL A 563 36.94 -9.88 -7.41
N ASP A 564 35.84 -9.22 -7.05
CA ASP A 564 34.51 -9.87 -6.96
C ASP A 564 34.08 -10.45 -8.32
N ASP A 565 34.25 -9.68 -9.39
CA ASP A 565 33.91 -10.09 -10.75
C ASP A 565 34.71 -11.32 -11.20
N ASN A 566 36.03 -11.32 -10.93
CA ASN A 566 36.87 -12.50 -11.15
C ASN A 566 36.41 -13.69 -10.32
N ALA A 567 36.18 -13.52 -9.01
CA ALA A 567 35.75 -14.62 -8.16
C ALA A 567 34.38 -15.21 -8.58
N TRP A 568 33.41 -14.39 -8.96
CA TRP A 568 32.14 -14.88 -9.54
C TRP A 568 32.30 -15.53 -10.91
N GLN A 569 33.28 -15.08 -11.69
CA GLN A 569 33.64 -15.67 -12.98
C GLN A 569 34.27 -17.05 -12.82
N LEU A 570 35.16 -17.24 -11.83
CA LEU A 570 35.69 -18.55 -11.46
C LEU A 570 34.59 -19.54 -11.02
N LEU A 571 33.44 -19.03 -10.59
CA LEU A 571 32.27 -19.83 -10.22
C LEU A 571 31.26 -20.02 -11.37
N GLY A 572 31.42 -19.34 -12.50
CA GLY A 572 30.53 -19.47 -13.67
C GLY A 572 29.17 -18.77 -13.50
N ILE A 573 29.02 -17.89 -12.50
CA ILE A 573 27.71 -17.37 -12.09
C ILE A 573 27.31 -16.09 -12.85
N ARG A 574 28.19 -15.56 -13.71
CA ARG A 574 27.96 -14.28 -14.44
C ARG A 574 28.13 -14.36 -15.96
N SER A 575 28.54 -15.49 -16.53
CA SER A 575 28.94 -15.57 -17.94
C SER A 575 28.61 -16.91 -18.58
N ARG A 576 29.06 -17.11 -19.83
CA ARG A 576 28.96 -18.39 -20.55
C ARG A 576 29.98 -19.43 -20.09
N VAL A 577 30.75 -19.14 -19.03
CA VAL A 577 31.82 -20.02 -18.59
C VAL A 577 31.28 -21.10 -17.67
N PHE A 578 31.68 -22.35 -17.92
CA PHE A 578 31.34 -23.49 -17.08
C PHE A 578 32.61 -24.01 -16.36
N PRO A 579 32.98 -23.42 -15.21
CA PRO A 579 34.18 -23.77 -14.45
C PRO A 579 33.90 -24.96 -13.52
N SER A 580 33.78 -26.14 -14.11
CA SER A 580 33.47 -27.38 -13.40
C SER A 580 34.48 -27.74 -12.30
N SER A 581 35.77 -27.47 -12.49
CA SER A 581 36.82 -27.82 -11.54
C SER A 581 36.80 -26.90 -10.32
N ILE A 582 36.86 -25.57 -10.52
CA ILE A 582 36.76 -24.60 -9.43
C ILE A 582 35.41 -24.69 -8.72
N GLY A 583 34.31 -24.84 -9.46
CA GLY A 583 32.97 -24.95 -8.89
C GLY A 583 32.83 -26.14 -7.93
N THR A 584 33.31 -27.31 -8.35
CA THR A 584 33.29 -28.56 -7.56
C THR A 584 34.19 -28.47 -6.32
N HIS A 585 35.32 -27.78 -6.44
CA HIS A 585 36.32 -27.65 -5.37
C HIS A 585 36.33 -26.28 -4.71
N TRP A 586 35.23 -25.51 -4.77
CA TRP A 586 35.20 -24.14 -4.24
C TRP A 586 35.55 -24.05 -2.74
N SER A 587 35.27 -25.12 -1.99
CA SER A 587 35.68 -25.27 -0.59
C SER A 587 37.20 -25.30 -0.38
N GLN A 588 37.98 -25.56 -1.41
CA GLN A 588 39.44 -25.58 -1.42
C GLN A 588 40.03 -24.36 -2.10
N VAL A 589 39.24 -23.43 -2.63
CA VAL A 589 39.78 -22.25 -3.35
C VAL A 589 39.78 -21.04 -2.42
N GLY A 590 40.95 -20.46 -2.17
CA GLY A 590 41.11 -19.24 -1.38
C GLY A 590 41.37 -18.01 -2.26
N ILE A 591 40.63 -16.92 -2.01
CA ILE A 591 40.85 -15.65 -2.70
C ILE A 591 41.47 -14.65 -1.73
N TRP A 592 42.66 -14.19 -2.09
CA TRP A 592 43.49 -13.26 -1.35
C TRP A 592 43.77 -12.01 -2.15
N VAL A 593 44.11 -10.92 -1.46
CA VAL A 593 44.36 -9.63 -2.10
C VAL A 593 45.56 -8.94 -1.47
N GLN A 594 46.44 -8.41 -2.31
CA GLN A 594 47.60 -7.61 -1.94
C GLN A 594 47.29 -6.12 -2.17
N ASN A 595 47.89 -5.21 -1.39
CA ASN A 595 47.79 -3.76 -1.65
C ASN A 595 48.93 -3.18 -2.47
N VAL A 596 49.80 -4.02 -3.03
CA VAL A 596 51.00 -3.51 -3.69
C VAL A 596 50.64 -3.27 -5.15
N PRO A 597 50.59 -2.00 -5.60
CA PRO A 597 50.31 -1.72 -7.00
C PRO A 597 51.43 -2.27 -7.87
N VAL A 598 51.05 -2.93 -8.96
CA VAL A 598 51.97 -3.48 -9.95
C VAL A 598 51.81 -2.68 -11.23
N GLU A 599 52.89 -2.06 -11.69
CA GLU A 599 52.85 -1.39 -12.99
C GLU A 599 52.65 -2.43 -14.10
N VAL A 600 51.64 -2.22 -14.93
CA VAL A 600 51.40 -2.97 -16.17
C VAL A 600 51.53 -2.01 -17.35
N THR A 601 52.28 -2.42 -18.36
CA THR A 601 52.52 -1.66 -19.59
C THR A 601 52.40 -2.58 -20.80
N VAL A 602 52.14 -2.00 -21.98
CA VAL A 602 52.22 -2.74 -23.25
C VAL A 602 53.69 -2.98 -23.56
N SER A 603 54.06 -4.22 -23.88
CA SER A 603 55.40 -4.60 -24.31
C SER A 603 55.82 -3.77 -25.55
N PRO A 604 57.04 -3.23 -25.56
CA PRO A 604 57.56 -2.46 -26.70
C PRO A 604 57.97 -3.36 -27.89
N ASP A 605 58.01 -4.67 -27.71
CA ASP A 605 58.60 -5.63 -28.66
C ASP A 605 57.65 -6.05 -29.80
N GLY A 606 56.47 -5.43 -29.87
CA GLY A 606 55.51 -5.60 -30.97
C GLY A 606 54.56 -6.79 -30.83
N ASP A 607 54.72 -7.62 -29.81
CA ASP A 607 53.84 -8.73 -29.40
C ASP A 607 52.57 -8.27 -28.68
N ALA A 608 52.50 -6.98 -28.33
CA ALA A 608 51.47 -6.35 -27.52
C ALA A 608 51.25 -6.99 -26.14
N LEU A 609 52.18 -7.82 -25.65
CA LEU A 609 52.05 -8.52 -24.38
C LEU A 609 52.03 -7.56 -23.18
N CYS A 610 51.32 -7.93 -22.12
CA CYS A 610 51.37 -7.21 -20.87
C CYS A 610 52.73 -7.43 -20.19
N ARG A 611 53.48 -6.33 -20.02
CA ARG A 611 54.71 -6.31 -19.23
C ARG A 611 54.40 -5.81 -17.83
N ARG A 612 54.68 -6.68 -16.84
CA ARG A 612 54.57 -6.38 -15.41
C ARG A 612 55.88 -5.79 -14.88
N GLY A 613 55.76 -4.75 -14.05
CA GLY A 613 56.85 -4.23 -13.23
C GLY A 613 57.25 -5.20 -12.12
N PRO A 614 58.35 -4.94 -11.41
CA PRO A 614 58.76 -5.76 -10.29
C PRO A 614 57.73 -5.69 -9.16
N PHE A 615 57.26 -6.86 -8.70
CA PHE A 615 56.49 -6.98 -7.46
C PHE A 615 56.87 -8.29 -6.76
N SER A 616 56.51 -8.42 -5.49
CA SER A 616 56.77 -9.62 -4.69
C SER A 616 55.52 -10.50 -4.66
N PRO A 617 55.46 -11.60 -5.44
CA PRO A 617 54.33 -12.52 -5.40
C PRO A 617 54.17 -13.13 -4.00
N VAL A 618 52.94 -13.47 -3.63
CA VAL A 618 52.67 -14.23 -2.42
C VAL A 618 53.16 -15.65 -2.63
N SER A 619 54.16 -16.05 -1.85
CA SER A 619 54.90 -17.29 -2.06
C SER A 619 54.11 -18.55 -1.76
N PHE A 620 53.07 -18.46 -0.93
CA PHE A 620 52.20 -19.60 -0.64
C PHE A 620 51.05 -19.77 -1.65
N ALA A 621 50.76 -18.74 -2.44
CA ALA A 621 49.68 -18.78 -3.41
C ALA A 621 50.16 -19.51 -4.66
N GLU A 622 49.40 -20.51 -5.12
CA GLU A 622 49.66 -21.21 -6.37
C GLU A 622 49.70 -20.24 -7.55
N THR A 623 48.94 -19.15 -7.47
CA THR A 623 48.89 -18.14 -8.51
C THR A 623 48.66 -16.72 -7.99
N ASN A 624 49.27 -15.77 -8.68
CA ASN A 624 49.23 -14.35 -8.39
C ASN A 624 48.70 -13.60 -9.62
N GLY A 625 47.47 -13.09 -9.53
CA GLY A 625 46.83 -12.35 -10.62
C GLY A 625 47.04 -10.84 -10.48
N VAL A 626 47.52 -10.18 -11.53
CA VAL A 626 47.61 -8.71 -11.60
C VAL A 626 46.43 -8.19 -12.42
N LEU A 627 45.41 -7.66 -11.75
CA LEU A 627 44.22 -7.12 -12.42
C LEU A 627 44.48 -5.70 -12.90
N HIS A 628 44.25 -5.36 -14.18
CA HIS A 628 44.51 -4.02 -14.71
C HIS A 628 43.43 -3.54 -15.69
N THR A 629 43.57 -2.31 -16.18
CA THR A 629 42.72 -1.76 -17.26
C THR A 629 43.50 -1.41 -18.52
N VAL A 630 44.78 -1.79 -18.57
CA VAL A 630 45.63 -1.61 -19.74
C VAL A 630 45.17 -2.57 -20.83
N ASN A 631 44.95 -2.04 -22.03
CA ASN A 631 44.69 -2.85 -23.21
C ASN A 631 46.02 -3.38 -23.76
N CYS A 632 46.46 -4.50 -23.21
CA CYS A 632 47.56 -5.32 -23.69
C CYS A 632 47.09 -6.77 -23.76
N ARG A 633 47.84 -7.61 -24.46
CA ARG A 633 47.60 -9.05 -24.45
C ARG A 633 48.11 -9.62 -23.13
N ASP A 634 47.16 -10.05 -22.30
CA ASP A 634 47.45 -10.70 -21.04
C ASP A 634 48.29 -11.97 -21.20
N ASN A 635 49.02 -12.33 -20.14
CA ASN A 635 49.87 -13.51 -20.13
C ASN A 635 50.09 -14.07 -18.73
N ALA A 636 50.45 -15.35 -18.69
CA ALA A 636 50.93 -16.05 -17.51
C ALA A 636 52.41 -16.45 -17.66
N SER A 637 53.18 -16.28 -16.58
CA SER A 637 54.58 -16.74 -16.51
C SER A 637 54.87 -17.24 -15.10
N GLY A 638 55.07 -18.54 -14.95
CA GLY A 638 55.20 -19.19 -13.64
C GLY A 638 53.90 -19.06 -12.84
N ALA A 639 54.00 -18.72 -11.57
CA ALA A 639 52.85 -18.54 -10.66
C ALA A 639 52.24 -17.13 -10.72
N VAL A 640 52.39 -16.42 -11.85
CA VAL A 640 51.92 -15.03 -12.00
C VAL A 640 51.19 -14.88 -13.33
N PHE A 641 50.03 -14.23 -13.31
CA PHE A 641 49.34 -13.79 -14.52
C PHE A 641 48.92 -12.32 -14.48
N SER A 642 48.58 -11.75 -15.62
CA SER A 642 47.86 -10.48 -15.73
C SER A 642 46.47 -10.71 -16.32
N ALA A 643 45.51 -9.86 -15.97
CA ALA A 643 44.18 -9.93 -16.55
C ALA A 643 43.52 -8.55 -16.61
N ASP A 644 43.04 -8.17 -17.79
CA ASP A 644 42.22 -6.97 -17.99
C ASP A 644 40.71 -7.21 -17.77
N SER A 645 40.30 -8.48 -17.72
CA SER A 645 38.92 -8.89 -17.62
C SER A 645 38.77 -10.24 -16.92
N PRO A 646 37.60 -10.53 -16.31
CA PRO A 646 37.39 -11.79 -15.60
C PRO A 646 37.56 -13.05 -16.46
N ILE A 647 37.16 -13.00 -17.74
CA ILE A 647 37.25 -14.15 -18.66
C ILE A 647 38.71 -14.45 -18.98
N VAL A 648 39.53 -13.42 -19.16
CA VAL A 648 40.97 -13.56 -19.33
C VAL A 648 41.60 -14.05 -18.02
N GLY A 649 41.18 -13.53 -16.87
CA GLY A 649 41.64 -14.03 -15.57
C GLY A 649 41.36 -15.52 -15.36
N TRP A 650 40.23 -16.03 -15.85
CA TRP A 650 39.91 -17.46 -15.87
C TRP A 650 40.88 -18.27 -16.75
N HIS A 651 41.14 -17.79 -17.97
CA HIS A 651 42.08 -18.41 -18.91
C HIS A 651 43.50 -18.47 -18.32
N GLU A 652 44.00 -17.33 -17.87
CA GLU A 652 45.36 -17.19 -17.35
C GLU A 652 45.58 -17.91 -16.00
N LEU A 653 44.50 -18.11 -15.23
CA LEU A 653 44.52 -18.96 -14.05
C LEU A 653 44.90 -20.41 -14.42
N HIS A 654 44.43 -20.95 -15.54
CA HIS A 654 44.73 -22.33 -15.94
C HIS A 654 46.20 -22.52 -16.29
N HIS A 655 46.79 -21.54 -16.98
CA HIS A 655 48.23 -21.51 -17.22
C HIS A 655 49.02 -21.52 -15.90
N SER A 656 48.69 -20.59 -15.01
CA SER A 656 49.48 -20.35 -13.81
C SER A 656 49.29 -21.41 -12.72
N ALA A 657 48.04 -21.81 -12.42
CA ALA A 657 47.73 -22.72 -11.32
C ALA A 657 47.78 -24.20 -11.72
N TYR A 658 47.44 -24.54 -12.97
CA TYR A 658 47.35 -25.93 -13.42
C TYR A 658 48.50 -26.36 -14.33
N HIS A 659 49.37 -25.41 -14.69
CA HIS A 659 50.49 -25.62 -15.61
C HIS A 659 50.01 -26.16 -16.97
N GLU A 660 48.87 -25.64 -17.43
CA GLU A 660 48.37 -25.92 -18.77
C GLU A 660 49.11 -25.05 -19.80
N GLY A 661 49.37 -25.59 -20.98
CA GLY A 661 50.07 -24.90 -22.06
C GLY A 661 49.18 -23.89 -22.78
N ASP A 662 49.78 -22.81 -23.28
CA ASP A 662 49.16 -21.75 -24.10
C ASP A 662 49.05 -22.17 -25.57
N GLU A 663 47.98 -21.77 -26.28
CA GLU A 663 47.51 -22.42 -27.53
C GLU A 663 47.30 -21.54 -28.79
N TYR A 664 47.36 -20.20 -28.74
CA TYR A 664 47.17 -19.33 -29.93
C TYR A 664 48.26 -19.34 -31.03
N CYS A 665 48.33 -20.34 -31.90
CA CYS A 665 49.16 -20.44 -33.12
C CYS A 665 49.97 -19.26 -33.75
N CYS A 666 49.60 -17.98 -33.64
CA CYS A 666 49.76 -17.03 -34.74
C CYS A 666 50.46 -15.67 -34.45
N ASP A 667 51.02 -15.41 -33.27
CA ASP A 667 51.55 -14.05 -32.95
C ASP A 667 52.77 -13.99 -31.99
N GLY A 668 53.65 -15.00 -32.02
CA GLY A 668 55.07 -14.76 -31.69
C GLY A 668 55.49 -14.87 -30.21
N GLY A 669 54.72 -15.54 -29.35
CA GLY A 669 55.07 -15.71 -27.94
C GLY A 669 54.68 -17.04 -27.30
N TYR A 670 54.78 -18.16 -28.03
CA TYR A 670 54.63 -19.51 -27.46
C TYR A 670 55.87 -19.94 -26.70
N SER A 671 55.72 -20.35 -25.45
CA SER A 671 56.47 -21.49 -24.97
C SER A 671 55.63 -22.75 -25.15
N TYR A 672 55.63 -23.34 -26.35
CA TYR A 672 55.28 -24.76 -26.47
C TYR A 672 56.26 -25.54 -25.58
N GLY A 673 55.77 -26.31 -24.62
CA GLY A 673 56.61 -26.98 -23.62
C GLY A 673 55.82 -28.03 -22.85
N ASP A 674 56.43 -28.62 -21.81
CA ASP A 674 55.86 -29.71 -20.99
C ASP A 674 54.67 -29.24 -20.10
N GLY A 675 53.62 -28.69 -20.71
CA GLY A 675 52.34 -28.40 -20.04
C GLY A 675 51.55 -29.68 -19.77
N ARG A 676 50.62 -29.66 -18.81
CA ARG A 676 49.86 -30.87 -18.43
C ARG A 676 48.87 -31.39 -19.49
N ASN A 677 48.49 -30.53 -20.43
CA ASN A 677 47.57 -30.80 -21.54
C ASN A 677 48.28 -30.89 -22.90
N THR A 678 49.61 -30.69 -22.97
CA THR A 678 50.41 -30.78 -24.18
C THR A 678 51.36 -31.99 -24.14
N TYR A 679 51.67 -32.56 -25.31
CA TYR A 679 52.42 -33.81 -25.43
C TYR A 679 53.48 -33.72 -26.53
N PRO A 680 54.68 -34.31 -26.33
CA PRO A 680 55.78 -34.20 -27.28
C PRO A 680 55.65 -35.13 -28.51
N SER A 681 54.58 -35.93 -28.60
CA SER A 681 54.29 -36.78 -29.77
C SER A 681 52.83 -37.25 -29.78
N LEU A 682 52.32 -37.64 -30.95
CA LEU A 682 51.02 -38.30 -31.09
C LEU A 682 50.88 -39.49 -30.14
N SER A 683 51.92 -40.33 -30.05
CA SER A 683 51.87 -41.52 -29.19
C SER A 683 51.78 -41.17 -27.70
N ALA A 684 52.43 -40.08 -27.27
CA ALA A 684 52.36 -39.60 -25.91
C ALA A 684 50.97 -39.02 -25.62
N CYS A 685 50.41 -38.24 -26.56
CA CYS A 685 49.04 -37.76 -26.49
C CYS A 685 48.04 -38.92 -26.42
N GLN A 686 48.16 -39.94 -27.28
CA GLN A 686 47.24 -41.08 -27.28
C GLN A 686 47.27 -41.91 -26.00
N ARG A 687 48.42 -41.94 -25.31
CA ARG A 687 48.56 -42.64 -24.03
C ARG A 687 48.17 -41.78 -22.83
N GLY A 688 48.47 -40.49 -22.91
CA GLY A 688 48.43 -39.57 -21.78
C GLY A 688 47.32 -38.54 -21.85
N GLY A 689 46.57 -38.43 -22.95
CA GLY A 689 45.43 -37.55 -23.18
C GLY A 689 44.10 -38.13 -22.69
N SER A 690 43.10 -37.27 -22.57
CA SER A 690 41.76 -37.66 -22.15
C SER A 690 41.02 -38.52 -23.19
N ASP A 691 41.24 -38.30 -24.49
CA ASP A 691 40.77 -39.17 -25.58
C ASP A 691 41.83 -39.32 -26.67
N ALA A 692 42.33 -40.54 -26.86
CA ALA A 692 43.34 -40.84 -27.88
C ALA A 692 42.91 -40.48 -29.32
N ARG A 693 41.60 -40.39 -29.58
CA ARG A 693 41.05 -40.07 -30.91
C ARG A 693 41.00 -38.58 -31.20
N THR A 694 41.14 -37.73 -30.19
CA THR A 694 41.13 -36.27 -30.33
C THR A 694 42.54 -35.68 -30.33
N CYS A 695 43.57 -36.52 -30.33
CA CYS A 695 44.95 -36.07 -30.43
C CYS A 695 45.24 -35.41 -31.78
N ASN A 696 45.50 -34.10 -31.74
CA ASN A 696 45.83 -33.30 -32.91
C ASN A 696 47.18 -32.61 -32.69
N GLU A 697 47.95 -32.49 -33.76
CA GLU A 697 49.20 -31.72 -33.74
C GLU A 697 48.86 -30.23 -33.72
N ILE A 698 49.51 -29.49 -32.84
CA ILE A 698 49.37 -28.04 -32.75
C ILE A 698 50.10 -27.44 -33.96
N THR A 699 49.49 -26.45 -34.58
CA THR A 699 50.08 -25.76 -35.74
C THR A 699 50.24 -24.28 -35.44
N ASP A 700 51.33 -23.66 -35.90
CA ASP A 700 51.58 -22.21 -35.80
C ASP A 700 50.87 -21.39 -36.91
N GLY A 701 49.72 -21.90 -37.37
CA GLY A 701 48.96 -21.36 -38.49
C GLY A 701 49.49 -21.74 -39.88
N VAL A 702 50.73 -22.22 -40.00
CA VAL A 702 51.31 -22.62 -41.29
C VAL A 702 52.11 -23.93 -41.21
N SER A 703 52.70 -24.24 -40.07
CA SER A 703 53.59 -25.37 -39.85
C SER A 703 53.18 -26.18 -38.61
N PRO A 704 53.32 -27.52 -38.64
CA PRO A 704 53.21 -28.34 -37.44
C PRO A 704 54.33 -28.04 -36.45
N THR A 705 54.02 -27.95 -35.16
CA THR A 705 55.00 -27.57 -34.12
C THR A 705 55.73 -28.77 -33.50
N GLY A 706 55.32 -30.00 -33.80
CA GLY A 706 55.79 -31.22 -33.15
C GLY A 706 55.13 -31.51 -31.80
N TRP A 707 54.35 -30.56 -31.26
CA TRP A 707 53.56 -30.74 -30.04
C TRP A 707 52.14 -31.15 -30.36
N TRP A 708 51.58 -31.98 -29.51
CA TRP A 708 50.26 -32.56 -29.65
C TRP A 708 49.41 -32.16 -28.45
N ARG A 709 48.12 -32.02 -28.67
CA ARG A 709 47.13 -31.81 -27.61
C ARG A 709 45.94 -32.71 -27.84
N SER A 710 45.22 -33.05 -26.77
CA SER A 710 44.11 -34.00 -26.80
C SER A 710 42.78 -33.25 -26.96
N ASP A 711 42.71 -32.37 -27.96
CA ASP A 711 41.58 -31.48 -28.17
C ASP A 711 40.67 -31.92 -29.30
N GLY A 712 39.42 -32.19 -28.93
CA GLY A 712 38.35 -32.35 -29.91
C GLY A 712 38.11 -31.06 -30.71
N PRO A 713 37.26 -31.10 -31.75
CA PRO A 713 37.07 -30.00 -32.71
C PRO A 713 36.32 -28.76 -32.18
N MET A 714 36.19 -28.57 -30.86
CA MET A 714 35.40 -27.49 -30.25
C MET A 714 36.29 -26.39 -29.63
N ALA A 715 35.67 -25.50 -28.87
CA ALA A 715 36.25 -24.56 -27.92
C ALA A 715 36.66 -25.24 -26.57
N ASP A 716 37.67 -24.72 -25.88
CA ASP A 716 38.06 -25.05 -24.49
C ASP A 716 38.52 -23.78 -23.75
N VAL A 717 39.04 -23.90 -22.52
CA VAL A 717 39.52 -22.75 -21.75
C VAL A 717 40.69 -22.04 -22.42
N MET A 718 41.45 -22.72 -23.28
CA MET A 718 42.63 -22.19 -23.96
C MET A 718 42.34 -21.58 -25.33
N ILE A 719 41.21 -21.93 -25.95
CA ILE A 719 40.81 -21.46 -27.29
C ILE A 719 39.66 -20.43 -27.23
N ASP A 720 38.68 -20.61 -26.34
CA ASP A 720 37.41 -19.83 -26.33
C ASP A 720 36.98 -19.38 -24.93
N ASN A 721 37.81 -19.66 -23.91
CA ASN A 721 37.67 -19.22 -22.53
C ASN A 721 36.29 -19.50 -21.91
N SER A 722 35.61 -20.55 -22.38
CA SER A 722 34.19 -20.78 -22.12
C SER A 722 33.86 -22.09 -21.40
N VAL A 723 34.63 -23.15 -21.59
CA VAL A 723 34.33 -24.44 -20.97
C VAL A 723 35.64 -25.19 -20.72
N GLU A 724 35.78 -25.80 -19.55
CA GLU A 724 36.88 -26.75 -19.30
C GLU A 724 36.59 -28.08 -19.98
N ARG A 725 37.61 -28.65 -20.61
CA ARG A 725 37.56 -29.99 -21.18
C ARG A 725 38.07 -31.04 -20.22
N ALA A 726 37.92 -32.29 -20.65
CA ALA A 726 38.41 -33.42 -19.89
C ALA A 726 39.91 -33.33 -19.57
N ASP A 727 40.75 -32.77 -20.44
CA ASP A 727 42.18 -32.57 -20.15
C ASP A 727 42.43 -31.42 -19.16
N ASP A 728 41.75 -30.28 -19.31
CA ASP A 728 41.79 -29.14 -18.38
C ASP A 728 41.32 -29.58 -16.98
N ILE A 729 40.13 -30.20 -16.92
CA ILE A 729 39.56 -30.78 -15.71
C ILE A 729 40.56 -31.75 -15.09
N ARG A 730 41.18 -32.63 -15.87
CA ARG A 730 42.16 -33.58 -15.32
C ARG A 730 43.41 -32.88 -14.76
N ALA A 731 43.90 -31.82 -15.40
CA ALA A 731 45.03 -31.03 -14.90
C ALA A 731 44.67 -30.32 -13.59
N ALA A 732 43.49 -29.69 -13.54
CA ALA A 732 42.93 -29.05 -12.36
C ALA A 732 42.69 -30.05 -11.21
N GLU A 733 42.01 -31.17 -11.48
CA GLU A 733 41.76 -32.26 -10.53
C GLU A 733 43.06 -32.86 -9.98
N ALA A 734 44.11 -32.98 -10.80
CA ALA A 734 45.41 -33.43 -10.31
C ALA A 734 46.04 -32.44 -9.33
N THR A 735 45.79 -31.14 -9.48
CA THR A 735 46.24 -30.11 -8.53
C THR A 735 45.38 -30.15 -7.25
N PHE A 736 44.05 -30.18 -7.36
CA PHE A 736 43.17 -30.33 -6.20
C PHE A 736 43.41 -31.62 -5.41
N ALA A 737 43.71 -32.73 -6.09
CA ALA A 737 44.05 -34.00 -5.44
C ALA A 737 45.35 -33.93 -4.63
N ARG A 738 46.34 -33.11 -5.03
CA ARG A 738 47.53 -32.84 -4.21
C ARG A 738 47.16 -32.04 -2.97
N CYS A 739 46.34 -31.01 -3.16
CA CYS A 739 45.84 -30.19 -2.07
C CYS A 739 45.03 -30.97 -1.03
N GLY A 740 44.12 -31.85 -1.45
CA GLY A 740 43.39 -32.73 -0.55
C GLY A 740 44.27 -33.68 0.27
N ARG A 741 45.56 -33.84 -0.08
CA ARG A 741 46.57 -34.62 0.66
C ARG A 741 47.48 -33.75 1.53
N GLY A 742 47.22 -32.44 1.65
CA GLY A 742 48.05 -31.52 2.42
C GLY A 742 49.37 -31.15 1.73
N GLN A 743 49.37 -31.12 0.40
CA GLN A 743 50.58 -30.96 -0.44
C GLN A 743 50.43 -29.90 -1.54
N CYS A 744 49.53 -28.93 -1.38
CA CYS A 744 49.86 -27.61 -1.91
C CYS A 744 51.01 -27.04 -1.03
#